data_AF-A0A428QRJ5-F1
#
_entry.id   AF-A0A428QRJ5-F1
#
_cell.length_a   1.000
_cell.length_b   1.000
_cell.length_c   1.000
_cell.angle_alpha   90.00
_cell.angle_beta   90.00
_cell.angle_gamma   90.00
#
_symmetry.space_group_name_H-M   'P 1'
#
loop_
_entity.id
_entity.type
_entity.pdbx_description
1 polymer ?
#
loop_
_entity_poly.entity_id
_entity_poly.type
_entity_poly.pdbx_seq_one_letter_code
_entity_poly.pdbx_strand_id
1 'polypeptide(L)'
;MASLPSYQEAVSVDWLRLVAPYISPRDYAALCRVNRHFWDMFAPRLWRDVAQSGLGWLLNSVFGQLGRMRHETRCLASVFDVRLAGGAYSFNMGRNPNNSLREAIKNLPNLSCFLIDGRRDLNPAEFMHTARHVLLLSMADCPIPLPTKFVSYECLRGMVYLDISGTPGSVRPFLQQGLLPELRVLKIRNKEVDDAALEALTSQFETRLWSLDLGSNKLTDRALEFLGGRCLFPTDLRSDVHFDVEGKLEFGRITPDYGGWIRVVESPWSGSFDHPERHLIDAPSYDPHDTLPQEDQLKRLDGRGPIQSDSVDGVCRGLLGEDPYFASVSFQSSRGLTHLNLSDNQISSLGIRKLLTLSRGHLQQFSCDSMPLVPPSKSTARAWPRTAKLYGYLYVHTLRPVLSSNLRAVRLHHAIVTQVPTMEIDGLSTMARLYIAETTILPRSEKAFPQALVPDTNPRLTSLTLTRIPRRSCGPLISKLVNFLKLLSIQERIISDAQSRRGPCTLAGLRHLRLEFEPDPYEEGFSMAEDLDAEELLNSGDKGFSFFDDEVQQQQVPRPSSVIDRTLNSSLPIQSEDESVRHEPEYLSADVSLDEQLTKVQVWIGPKVSSNPVVGEYRRLVLEHHIRDHIGPATPEQTLAGIPPSALVFHTAWCMAIMPPTIETPTRTDLEAMKDVLVELKRFRLDGRAKYLELQREYGGRRVPPGSPHGFWLGRLEVSTLEAMPQSRPLQYWR
;
A
#
# COMPACT_ATOMS: atom_id res chain seq x y z
N MET A 1 4.49 20.39 44.05
CA MET A 1 5.21 20.89 42.86
C MET A 1 6.56 20.19 42.83
N ALA A 2 6.80 19.31 41.86
CA ALA A 2 8.11 18.67 41.70
C ALA A 2 9.10 19.75 41.22
N SER A 3 10.21 19.92 41.94
CA SER A 3 11.28 20.85 41.57
C SER A 3 11.87 20.44 40.21
N LEU A 4 12.05 21.41 39.32
CA LEU A 4 12.78 21.20 38.08
C LEU A 4 14.24 20.78 38.39
N PRO A 5 14.84 19.88 37.62
CA PRO A 5 16.19 19.38 37.86
C PRO A 5 17.21 20.52 37.78
N SER A 6 18.22 20.45 38.64
CA SER A 6 19.37 21.36 38.62
C SER A 6 20.17 21.23 37.32
N TYR A 7 20.92 22.27 36.94
CA TYR A 7 21.82 22.22 35.77
C TYR A 7 22.82 21.05 35.86
N GLN A 8 23.23 20.67 37.07
CA GLN A 8 24.13 19.55 37.30
C GLN A 8 23.46 18.20 37.04
N GLU A 9 22.19 18.03 37.44
CA GLU A 9 21.38 16.84 37.13
C GLU A 9 21.02 16.75 35.63
N ALA A 10 20.91 17.89 34.95
CA ALA A 10 20.68 17.94 33.50
C ALA A 10 21.94 17.62 32.67
N VAL A 11 23.14 17.80 33.23
CA VAL A 11 24.43 17.57 32.54
C VAL A 11 25.08 16.24 32.97
N SER A 12 24.63 15.63 34.08
CA SER A 12 25.09 14.31 34.54
C SER A 12 24.48 13.12 33.81
N VAL A 13 23.98 13.31 32.58
CA VAL A 13 23.43 12.22 31.77
C VAL A 13 24.57 11.27 31.43
N ASP A 14 24.43 10.01 31.82
CA ASP A 14 25.39 8.95 31.49
C ASP A 14 25.60 8.90 29.96
N TRP A 15 26.76 9.40 29.51
CA TRP A 15 27.09 9.50 28.10
C TRP A 15 26.99 8.14 27.40
N LEU A 16 27.19 7.04 28.15
CA LEU A 16 27.08 5.68 27.63
C LEU A 16 25.66 5.38 27.16
N ARG A 17 24.62 5.92 27.81
CA ARG A 17 23.22 5.79 27.37
C ARG A 17 22.95 6.49 26.05
N LEU A 18 23.63 7.61 25.81
CA LEU A 18 23.50 8.37 24.56
C LEU A 18 24.23 7.67 23.41
N VAL A 19 25.40 7.08 23.67
CA VAL A 19 26.22 6.46 22.63
C VAL A 19 25.81 5.01 22.36
N ALA A 20 25.32 4.26 23.35
CA ALA A 20 25.00 2.84 23.22
C ALA A 20 24.09 2.46 22.03
N PRO A 21 23.06 3.24 21.65
CA PRO A 21 22.24 2.95 20.46
C PRO A 21 23.00 3.02 19.13
N TYR A 22 24.14 3.71 19.08
CA TYR A 22 24.94 3.92 17.87
C TYR A 22 26.11 2.92 17.74
N ILE A 23 26.31 2.05 18.72
CA ILE A 23 27.38 1.07 18.75
C ILE A 23 26.95 -0.19 17.99
N SER A 24 27.89 -0.78 17.24
CA SER A 24 27.64 -2.01 16.49
C SER A 24 27.34 -3.17 17.44
N PRO A 25 26.32 -4.02 17.17
CA PRO A 25 26.04 -5.21 17.97
C PRO A 25 27.23 -6.17 18.12
N ARG A 26 28.17 -6.15 17.16
CA ARG A 26 29.40 -6.96 17.20
C ARG A 26 30.30 -6.60 18.38
N ASP A 27 30.26 -5.36 18.84
CA ASP A 27 31.11 -4.86 19.91
C ASP A 27 30.52 -5.08 21.30
N TYR A 28 29.22 -5.39 21.41
CA TYR A 28 28.53 -5.53 22.70
C TYR A 28 29.19 -6.57 23.61
N ALA A 29 29.65 -7.70 23.07
CA ALA A 29 30.33 -8.74 23.86
C ALA A 29 31.67 -8.25 24.44
N ALA A 30 32.44 -7.48 23.68
CA ALA A 30 33.68 -6.88 24.16
C ALA A 30 33.40 -5.79 25.21
N LEU A 31 32.39 -4.96 24.96
CA LEU A 31 31.98 -3.88 25.85
C LEU A 31 31.47 -4.39 27.20
N CYS A 32 30.72 -5.50 27.22
CA CYS A 32 30.28 -6.16 28.46
C CYS A 32 31.45 -6.58 29.38
N ARG A 33 32.68 -6.71 28.85
CA ARG A 33 33.86 -7.15 29.62
C ARG A 33 34.68 -5.99 30.18
N VAL A 34 34.33 -4.74 29.86
CA VAL A 34 35.10 -3.55 30.27
C VAL A 34 34.98 -3.31 31.77
N ASN A 35 33.76 -3.12 32.27
CA ASN A 35 33.45 -2.96 33.70
C ASN A 35 31.95 -3.23 33.95
N ARG A 36 31.53 -3.13 35.21
CA ARG A 36 30.13 -3.38 35.60
C ARG A 36 29.15 -2.39 34.97
N HIS A 37 29.51 -1.11 34.87
CA HIS A 37 28.67 -0.07 34.24
C HIS A 37 28.40 -0.36 32.75
N PHE A 38 29.43 -0.76 32.01
CA PHE A 38 29.30 -1.19 30.62
C PHE A 38 28.52 -2.51 30.52
N TRP A 39 28.74 -3.45 31.44
CA TRP A 39 27.95 -4.68 31.49
C TRP A 39 26.46 -4.37 31.67
N ASP A 40 26.08 -3.52 32.63
CA ASP A 40 24.69 -3.15 32.90
C ASP A 40 24.02 -2.48 31.68
N MET A 41 24.80 -1.77 30.86
CA MET A 41 24.32 -1.06 29.66
C MET A 41 24.25 -1.92 28.39
N PHE A 42 25.22 -2.82 28.17
CA PHE A 42 25.34 -3.60 26.93
C PHE A 42 24.86 -5.05 27.09
N ALA A 43 24.85 -5.63 28.29
CA ALA A 43 24.38 -6.99 28.49
C ALA A 43 22.89 -7.16 28.13
N PRO A 44 21.98 -6.23 28.48
CA PRO A 44 20.59 -6.32 28.01
C PRO A 44 20.50 -6.33 26.48
N ARG A 45 21.32 -5.51 25.78
CA ARG A 45 21.34 -5.42 24.32
C ARG A 45 21.94 -6.67 23.66
N LEU A 46 22.93 -7.28 24.29
CA LEU A 46 23.60 -8.49 23.82
C LEU A 46 22.74 -9.75 24.00
N TRP A 47 22.09 -9.89 25.16
CA TRP A 47 21.35 -11.09 25.54
C TRP A 47 19.86 -11.05 25.16
N ARG A 48 19.35 -9.89 24.68
CA ARG A 48 17.96 -9.69 24.27
C ARG A 48 17.46 -10.76 23.30
N ASP A 49 18.17 -10.90 22.18
CA ASP A 49 17.88 -11.90 21.18
C ASP A 49 18.84 -13.07 21.36
N VAL A 50 18.30 -14.25 21.64
CA VAL A 50 19.12 -15.44 21.93
C VAL A 50 19.82 -15.95 20.65
N ALA A 51 19.35 -15.56 19.47
CA ALA A 51 19.80 -16.12 18.19
C ALA A 51 20.72 -15.19 17.36
N GLN A 52 20.54 -13.87 17.37
CA GLN A 52 21.38 -12.94 16.57
C GLN A 52 22.79 -12.66 17.11
N SER A 53 23.10 -12.94 18.37
CA SER A 53 24.24 -12.31 19.08
C SER A 53 25.67 -12.76 18.68
N GLY A 54 25.93 -13.29 17.49
CA GLY A 54 27.22 -13.96 17.18
C GLY A 54 27.45 -15.21 18.06
N LEU A 55 26.36 -15.65 18.69
CA LEU A 55 26.26 -16.72 19.67
C LEU A 55 25.73 -17.99 18.99
N GLY A 56 26.03 -18.22 17.70
CA GLY A 56 25.68 -19.47 17.01
C GLY A 56 26.28 -20.71 17.70
N TRP A 57 27.43 -20.56 18.36
CA TRP A 57 28.01 -21.57 19.26
C TRP A 57 27.24 -21.73 20.58
N LEU A 58 26.54 -20.68 21.03
CA LEU A 58 25.75 -20.61 22.25
C LEU A 58 24.45 -21.41 22.11
N LEU A 59 23.82 -21.45 20.93
CA LEU A 59 22.67 -22.34 20.74
C LEU A 59 23.09 -23.82 20.91
N ASN A 60 24.24 -24.24 20.37
CA ASN A 60 24.71 -25.62 20.52
C ASN A 60 25.33 -25.91 21.91
N SER A 61 25.98 -24.94 22.56
CA SER A 61 26.69 -25.14 23.84
C SER A 61 25.90 -24.69 25.07
N VAL A 62 24.99 -23.73 24.94
CA VAL A 62 24.28 -23.10 26.07
C VAL A 62 22.87 -23.60 26.25
N PHE A 63 22.15 -24.20 25.30
CA PHE A 63 20.92 -24.92 25.70
C PHE A 63 21.22 -26.02 26.74
N GLY A 64 22.41 -26.63 26.68
CA GLY A 64 22.91 -27.52 27.73
C GLY A 64 23.46 -26.82 29.00
N GLN A 65 23.77 -25.52 28.95
CA GLN A 65 24.37 -24.75 30.06
C GLN A 65 23.47 -23.60 30.57
N LEU A 66 22.27 -23.39 30.01
CA LEU A 66 21.34 -22.33 30.38
C LEU A 66 20.98 -22.48 31.86
N GLY A 67 20.73 -23.71 32.32
CA GLY A 67 20.48 -23.99 33.73
C GLY A 67 21.63 -23.60 34.68
N ARG A 68 22.85 -23.42 34.17
CA ARG A 68 24.04 -23.00 34.92
C ARG A 68 24.30 -21.49 34.86
N MET A 69 23.59 -20.76 34.00
CA MET A 69 23.70 -19.30 33.93
C MET A 69 22.96 -18.61 35.08
N ARG A 70 23.46 -17.45 35.50
CA ARG A 70 22.81 -16.61 36.51
C ARG A 70 21.38 -16.26 36.08
N HIS A 71 20.46 -16.25 37.03
CA HIS A 71 19.07 -15.91 36.78
C HIS A 71 18.93 -14.52 36.16
N GLU A 72 19.69 -13.53 36.65
CA GLU A 72 19.72 -12.16 36.12
C GLU A 72 20.03 -12.12 34.61
N THR A 73 21.02 -12.88 34.14
CA THR A 73 21.37 -12.96 32.72
C THR A 73 20.27 -13.64 31.91
N ARG A 74 19.63 -14.67 32.46
CA ARG A 74 18.50 -15.36 31.79
C ARG A 74 17.27 -14.48 31.66
N CYS A 75 17.06 -13.55 32.58
CA CYS A 75 15.99 -12.55 32.50
C CYS A 75 16.21 -11.50 31.40
N LEU A 76 17.43 -11.35 30.88
CA LEU A 76 17.70 -10.39 29.80
C LEU A 76 17.19 -10.87 28.43
N ALA A 77 17.01 -12.18 28.25
CA ALA A 77 16.50 -12.75 27.01
C ALA A 77 14.99 -12.58 26.88
N SER A 78 14.57 -11.90 25.81
CA SER A 78 13.15 -11.61 25.53
C SER A 78 12.72 -11.99 24.11
N VAL A 79 13.68 -12.13 23.18
CA VAL A 79 13.45 -12.42 21.77
C VAL A 79 14.17 -13.70 21.34
N PHE A 80 13.51 -14.48 20.50
CA PHE A 80 14.11 -15.60 19.76
C PHE A 80 13.88 -15.36 18.27
N ASP A 81 14.83 -14.76 17.56
CA ASP A 81 14.75 -14.48 16.12
C ASP A 81 15.75 -15.30 15.31
N VAL A 82 15.23 -16.27 14.57
CA VAL A 82 16.04 -17.20 13.79
C VAL A 82 15.86 -17.04 12.28
N ARG A 83 15.25 -15.94 11.82
CA ARG A 83 14.98 -15.68 10.39
C ARG A 83 16.27 -15.54 9.57
N LEU A 84 17.29 -14.90 10.13
CA LEU A 84 18.58 -14.63 9.48
C LEU A 84 19.61 -15.78 9.61
N ALA A 85 19.27 -16.85 10.33
CA ALA A 85 20.15 -17.99 10.49
C ALA A 85 20.04 -18.91 9.26
N GLY A 86 20.74 -18.55 8.18
CA GLY A 86 20.68 -19.23 6.89
C GLY A 86 21.12 -20.69 6.91
N GLY A 87 20.77 -21.44 5.85
CA GLY A 87 20.96 -22.90 5.72
C GLY A 87 22.39 -23.44 5.83
N ALA A 88 23.42 -22.57 5.86
CA ALA A 88 24.80 -22.97 6.19
C ALA A 88 24.99 -23.21 7.70
N TYR A 89 24.18 -22.57 8.54
CA TYR A 89 24.03 -22.88 9.96
C TYR A 89 22.79 -23.75 10.13
N SER A 90 22.84 -24.98 9.62
CA SER A 90 21.97 -26.04 10.12
C SER A 90 22.02 -25.98 11.63
N PHE A 91 20.92 -25.61 12.26
CA PHE A 91 20.77 -25.65 13.71
C PHE A 91 21.03 -27.09 14.12
N ASN A 92 22.26 -27.40 14.51
CA ASN A 92 22.62 -28.68 15.10
C ASN A 92 22.12 -28.69 16.55
N MET A 93 20.84 -28.36 16.73
CA MET A 93 20.05 -28.51 17.95
C MET A 93 19.80 -30.00 18.25
N GLY A 94 20.86 -30.79 18.27
CA GLY A 94 20.79 -32.25 18.38
C GLY A 94 19.87 -32.89 17.33
N ARG A 95 19.43 -34.13 17.61
CA ARG A 95 18.50 -34.87 16.74
C ARG A 95 17.07 -34.28 16.71
N ASN A 96 16.72 -33.33 17.59
CA ASN A 96 15.37 -32.75 17.67
C ASN A 96 15.39 -31.28 18.16
N PRO A 97 15.24 -30.28 17.26
CA PRO A 97 15.29 -28.86 17.62
C PRO A 97 14.15 -28.40 18.53
N ASN A 98 12.95 -28.94 18.36
CA ASN A 98 11.79 -28.58 19.18
C ASN A 98 11.97 -28.99 20.65
N ASN A 99 12.61 -30.14 20.91
CA ASN A 99 12.94 -30.57 22.27
C ASN A 99 13.94 -29.64 22.94
N SER A 100 15.01 -29.29 22.23
CA SER A 100 16.06 -28.40 22.74
C SER A 100 15.49 -27.02 23.06
N LEU A 101 14.67 -26.47 22.15
CA LEU A 101 14.00 -25.19 22.35
C LEU A 101 12.99 -25.23 23.51
N ARG A 102 12.24 -26.32 23.65
CA ARG A 102 11.33 -26.52 24.80
C ARG A 102 12.06 -26.48 26.14
N GLU A 103 13.19 -27.17 26.27
CA GLU A 103 13.99 -27.11 27.52
C GLU A 103 14.61 -25.73 27.74
N ALA A 104 14.95 -25.02 26.67
CA ALA A 104 15.45 -23.67 26.75
C ALA A 104 14.44 -22.68 27.30
N ILE A 105 13.21 -22.72 26.77
CA ILE A 105 12.11 -21.82 27.14
C ILE A 105 11.81 -21.93 28.64
N LYS A 106 11.87 -23.13 29.23
CA LYS A 106 11.72 -23.33 30.68
C LYS A 106 12.72 -22.51 31.50
N ASN A 107 13.92 -22.28 30.96
CA ASN A 107 15.00 -21.60 31.65
C ASN A 107 15.04 -20.08 31.37
N LEU A 108 14.29 -19.58 30.39
CA LEU A 108 14.29 -18.17 29.97
C LEU A 108 12.94 -17.52 30.36
N PRO A 109 12.84 -16.91 31.56
CA PRO A 109 11.55 -16.50 32.12
C PRO A 109 10.90 -15.32 31.39
N ASN A 110 11.67 -14.49 30.69
CA ASN A 110 11.18 -13.27 30.01
C ASN A 110 11.08 -13.43 28.49
N LEU A 111 11.31 -14.63 27.96
CA LEU A 111 11.22 -14.90 26.54
C LEU A 111 9.76 -14.88 26.08
N SER A 112 9.40 -13.86 25.30
CA SER A 112 8.01 -13.57 24.91
C SER A 112 7.79 -13.39 23.41
N CYS A 113 8.85 -13.12 22.64
CA CYS A 113 8.78 -12.86 21.20
C CYS A 113 9.48 -13.98 20.42
N PHE A 114 8.77 -14.63 19.50
CA PHE A 114 9.27 -15.73 18.68
C PHE A 114 9.15 -15.39 17.19
N LEU A 115 10.28 -15.32 16.49
CA LEU A 115 10.34 -15.01 15.05
C LEU A 115 11.04 -16.18 14.36
N ILE A 116 10.25 -17.02 13.70
CA ILE A 116 10.69 -18.30 13.12
C ILE A 116 10.34 -18.42 11.63
N ASP A 117 10.16 -17.29 10.93
CA ASP A 117 9.72 -17.26 9.52
C ASP A 117 10.58 -18.16 8.61
N GLY A 118 9.93 -18.85 7.66
CA GLY A 118 10.55 -19.74 6.67
C GLY A 118 11.09 -21.07 7.23
N ARG A 119 10.99 -21.31 8.53
CA ARG A 119 11.58 -22.49 9.18
C ARG A 119 10.75 -23.75 8.97
N ARG A 120 11.45 -24.82 8.56
CA ARG A 120 10.84 -26.14 8.27
C ARG A 120 10.96 -27.13 9.43
N ASP A 121 11.81 -26.83 10.39
CA ASP A 121 12.22 -27.70 11.49
C ASP A 121 11.59 -27.31 12.84
N LEU A 122 10.99 -26.12 12.94
CA LEU A 122 10.42 -25.57 14.16
C LEU A 122 8.89 -25.60 14.12
N ASN A 123 8.28 -26.27 15.08
CA ASN A 123 6.84 -26.36 15.26
C ASN A 123 6.43 -25.69 16.58
N PRO A 124 5.85 -24.48 16.57
CA PRO A 124 5.41 -23.77 17.77
C PRO A 124 4.56 -24.62 18.71
N ALA A 125 3.71 -25.50 18.19
CA ALA A 125 2.85 -26.34 19.00
C ALA A 125 3.61 -27.32 19.90
N GLU A 126 4.85 -27.69 19.53
CA GLU A 126 5.68 -28.65 20.25
C GLU A 126 6.49 -28.04 21.39
N PHE A 127 6.81 -26.75 21.36
CA PHE A 127 7.66 -26.12 22.39
C PHE A 127 6.96 -25.01 23.18
N MET A 128 5.99 -24.31 22.59
CA MET A 128 5.46 -23.07 23.13
C MET A 128 4.53 -23.25 24.34
N HIS A 129 3.95 -24.44 24.54
CA HIS A 129 3.15 -24.75 25.72
C HIS A 129 3.94 -24.70 27.04
N THR A 130 5.28 -24.69 26.97
CA THR A 130 6.16 -24.51 28.14
C THR A 130 6.56 -23.05 28.39
N ALA A 131 6.22 -22.14 27.47
CA ALA A 131 6.45 -20.72 27.65
C ALA A 131 5.53 -20.17 28.75
N ARG A 132 6.06 -19.23 29.55
CA ARG A 132 5.26 -18.57 30.60
C ARG A 132 4.22 -17.65 29.97
N HIS A 133 4.63 -16.90 28.96
CA HIS A 133 3.79 -15.94 28.28
C HIS A 133 4.38 -15.63 26.89
N VAL A 134 3.53 -15.51 25.88
CA VAL A 134 3.89 -15.16 24.51
C VAL A 134 3.17 -13.88 24.13
N LEU A 135 3.94 -12.88 23.71
CA LEU A 135 3.44 -11.59 23.23
C LEU A 135 3.41 -11.52 21.70
N LEU A 136 4.37 -12.17 21.03
CA LEU A 136 4.55 -12.08 19.59
C LEU A 136 4.98 -13.43 19.03
N LEU A 137 4.27 -13.87 17.97
CA LEU A 137 4.67 -14.99 17.15
C LEU A 137 4.64 -14.59 15.67
N SER A 138 5.78 -14.74 15.01
CA SER A 138 5.90 -14.70 13.56
C SER A 138 6.39 -16.05 13.05
N MET A 139 5.62 -16.67 12.17
CA MET A 139 5.96 -17.92 11.50
C MET A 139 5.57 -17.88 10.02
N ALA A 140 5.79 -16.72 9.39
CA ALA A 140 5.46 -16.51 7.98
C ALA A 140 6.20 -17.52 7.09
N ASP A 141 5.53 -18.04 6.08
CA ASP A 141 6.05 -18.98 5.07
C ASP A 141 6.65 -20.28 5.66
N CYS A 142 6.27 -20.65 6.89
CA CYS A 142 6.58 -21.94 7.48
C CYS A 142 5.68 -23.05 6.89
N PRO A 143 6.23 -24.20 6.43
CA PRO A 143 5.44 -25.27 5.82
C PRO A 143 4.68 -26.16 6.83
N ILE A 144 4.72 -25.84 8.12
CA ILE A 144 4.11 -26.63 9.19
C ILE A 144 2.76 -26.00 9.58
N PRO A 145 1.64 -26.74 9.51
CA PRO A 145 0.34 -26.23 9.93
C PRO A 145 0.25 -26.20 11.46
N LEU A 146 -0.40 -25.18 12.01
CA LEU A 146 -0.71 -25.13 13.44
C LEU A 146 -1.89 -26.05 13.77
N PRO A 147 -1.79 -26.93 14.77
CA PRO A 147 -2.89 -27.79 15.20
C PRO A 147 -3.98 -26.95 15.89
N THR A 148 -5.24 -27.39 15.80
CA THR A 148 -6.41 -26.68 16.36
C THR A 148 -6.30 -26.35 17.84
N LYS A 149 -5.62 -27.21 18.62
CA LYS A 149 -5.40 -26.99 20.07
C LYS A 149 -4.41 -25.87 20.40
N PHE A 150 -3.62 -25.42 19.42
CA PHE A 150 -2.57 -24.42 19.62
C PHE A 150 -3.12 -23.13 20.21
N VAL A 151 -4.21 -22.63 19.64
CA VAL A 151 -4.86 -21.36 20.04
C VAL A 151 -5.47 -21.39 21.44
N SER A 152 -5.61 -22.58 22.03
CA SER A 152 -6.14 -22.75 23.39
C SER A 152 -5.05 -22.76 24.46
N TYR A 153 -3.78 -22.62 24.10
CA TYR A 153 -2.68 -22.57 25.07
C TYR A 153 -2.76 -21.31 25.93
N GLU A 154 -2.69 -21.48 27.25
CA GLU A 154 -2.82 -20.37 28.22
C GLU A 154 -1.73 -19.29 28.02
N CYS A 155 -0.53 -19.69 27.60
CA CYS A 155 0.58 -18.77 27.35
C CYS A 155 0.28 -17.74 26.24
N LEU A 156 -0.69 -18.02 25.35
CA LEU A 156 -1.08 -17.15 24.24
C LEU A 156 -2.13 -16.10 24.62
N ARG A 157 -2.66 -16.09 25.85
CA ARG A 157 -3.75 -15.17 26.21
C ARG A 157 -3.37 -13.70 26.05
N GLY A 158 -2.14 -13.32 26.37
CA GLY A 158 -1.66 -11.94 26.15
C GLY A 158 -0.98 -11.72 24.80
N MET A 159 -1.13 -12.62 23.82
CA MET A 159 -0.48 -12.48 22.52
C MET A 159 -1.07 -11.28 21.76
N VAL A 160 -0.21 -10.35 21.36
CA VAL A 160 -0.55 -9.09 20.68
C VAL A 160 -0.38 -9.18 19.17
N TYR A 161 0.63 -9.93 18.71
CA TYR A 161 0.99 -10.07 17.30
C TYR A 161 1.01 -11.53 16.88
N LEU A 162 0.30 -11.83 15.79
CA LEU A 162 0.32 -13.14 15.13
C LEU A 162 0.52 -12.98 13.63
N ASP A 163 1.60 -13.57 13.12
CA ASP A 163 1.82 -13.73 11.69
C ASP A 163 1.93 -15.22 11.34
N ILE A 164 0.94 -15.69 10.61
CA ILE A 164 0.86 -17.05 10.06
C ILE A 164 0.75 -17.03 8.53
N SER A 165 1.17 -15.92 7.90
CA SER A 165 1.12 -15.75 6.45
C SER A 165 1.79 -16.89 5.71
N GLY A 166 1.22 -17.36 4.60
CA GLY A 166 1.80 -18.42 3.77
C GLY A 166 1.90 -19.81 4.41
N THR A 167 1.43 -19.99 5.65
CA THR A 167 1.42 -21.31 6.31
C THR A 167 0.27 -22.18 5.80
N PRO A 168 0.40 -23.51 5.77
CA PRO A 168 -0.71 -24.40 5.41
C PRO A 168 -1.78 -24.47 6.53
N GLY A 169 -2.98 -24.90 6.17
CA GLY A 169 -4.10 -25.11 7.11
C GLY A 169 -5.06 -23.92 7.24
N SER A 170 -6.23 -24.17 7.82
CA SER A 170 -7.34 -23.19 7.90
C SER A 170 -7.17 -22.18 9.03
N VAL A 171 -7.71 -20.97 8.86
CA VAL A 171 -7.85 -19.96 9.93
C VAL A 171 -9.00 -20.24 10.89
N ARG A 172 -9.85 -21.24 10.60
CA ARG A 172 -11.02 -21.59 11.43
C ARG A 172 -10.74 -21.80 12.93
N PRO A 173 -9.63 -22.42 13.36
CA PRO A 173 -9.33 -22.56 14.78
C PRO A 173 -9.27 -21.23 15.53
N PHE A 174 -8.85 -20.15 14.86
CA PHE A 174 -8.72 -18.81 15.44
C PHE A 174 -10.07 -18.07 15.56
N LEU A 175 -11.16 -18.63 15.02
CA LEU A 175 -12.49 -18.03 15.01
C LEU A 175 -13.32 -18.35 16.27
N GLN A 176 -12.78 -19.15 17.19
CA GLN A 176 -13.51 -19.55 18.39
C GLN A 176 -13.58 -18.37 19.39
N GLN A 177 -14.77 -18.13 19.93
CA GLN A 177 -15.01 -17.05 20.89
C GLN A 177 -14.09 -17.14 22.11
N GLY A 178 -13.55 -15.98 22.52
CA GLY A 178 -12.70 -15.85 23.70
C GLY A 178 -11.23 -16.24 23.51
N LEU A 179 -10.81 -16.70 22.33
CA LEU A 179 -9.40 -16.96 22.04
C LEU A 179 -8.67 -15.67 21.66
N LEU A 180 -7.39 -15.60 22.08
CA LEU A 180 -6.46 -14.49 21.80
C LEU A 180 -7.03 -13.10 22.13
N PRO A 181 -7.42 -12.85 23.40
CA PRO A 181 -8.11 -11.61 23.78
C PRO A 181 -7.29 -10.34 23.55
N GLU A 182 -5.97 -10.44 23.69
CA GLU A 182 -5.05 -9.31 23.53
C GLU A 182 -4.51 -9.12 22.10
N LEU A 183 -5.03 -9.87 21.12
CA LEU A 183 -4.55 -9.76 19.75
C LEU A 183 -4.89 -8.39 19.17
N ARG A 184 -3.89 -7.72 18.58
CA ARG A 184 -3.99 -6.39 17.96
C ARG A 184 -3.51 -6.34 16.52
N VAL A 185 -2.57 -7.22 16.17
CA VAL A 185 -2.02 -7.34 14.81
C VAL A 185 -2.18 -8.78 14.34
N LEU A 186 -2.87 -8.95 13.22
CA LEU A 186 -3.09 -10.25 12.60
C LEU A 186 -2.66 -10.23 11.14
N LYS A 187 -1.72 -11.11 10.80
CA LYS A 187 -1.26 -11.30 9.42
C LYS A 187 -1.55 -12.71 8.93
N ILE A 188 -2.40 -12.77 7.91
CA ILE A 188 -2.96 -14.01 7.37
C ILE A 188 -2.95 -13.96 5.84
N ARG A 189 -1.86 -13.43 5.27
CA ARG A 189 -1.64 -13.41 3.83
C ARG A 189 -1.57 -14.83 3.28
N ASN A 190 -2.17 -15.09 2.12
CA ASN A 190 -2.14 -16.40 1.46
C ASN A 190 -2.65 -17.55 2.35
N LYS A 191 -3.79 -17.34 3.02
CA LYS A 191 -4.47 -18.33 3.88
C LYS A 191 -5.79 -18.84 3.29
N GLU A 192 -6.04 -18.52 2.02
CA GLU A 192 -7.27 -18.82 1.30
C GLU A 192 -8.55 -18.34 2.00
N VAL A 193 -8.46 -17.20 2.69
CA VAL A 193 -9.62 -16.58 3.36
C VAL A 193 -10.61 -16.11 2.30
N ASP A 194 -11.86 -16.56 2.40
CA ASP A 194 -12.99 -16.09 1.61
C ASP A 194 -13.86 -15.11 2.41
N ASP A 195 -14.88 -14.54 1.75
CA ASP A 195 -15.76 -13.53 2.39
C ASP A 195 -16.48 -14.06 3.64
N ALA A 196 -16.82 -15.36 3.68
CA ALA A 196 -17.50 -15.97 4.82
C ALA A 196 -16.55 -16.20 6.00
N ALA A 197 -15.31 -16.63 5.73
CA ALA A 197 -14.28 -16.73 6.75
C ALA A 197 -13.91 -15.36 7.31
N LEU A 198 -13.87 -14.32 6.45
CA LEU A 198 -13.66 -12.95 6.90
C LEU A 198 -14.83 -12.43 7.75
N GLU A 199 -16.07 -12.74 7.36
CA GLU A 199 -17.23 -12.39 8.19
C GLU A 199 -17.09 -12.95 9.61
N ALA A 200 -16.68 -14.20 9.76
CA ALA A 200 -16.43 -14.80 11.06
C ALA A 200 -15.24 -14.17 11.80
N LEU A 201 -14.15 -13.83 11.10
CA LEU A 201 -13.01 -13.11 11.69
C LEU A 201 -13.41 -11.74 12.24
N THR A 202 -14.14 -10.97 11.44
CA THR A 202 -14.59 -9.62 11.83
C THR A 202 -15.58 -9.65 12.99
N SER A 203 -16.43 -10.69 13.10
CA SER A 203 -17.26 -10.91 14.30
C SER A 203 -16.45 -11.27 15.54
N GLN A 204 -15.35 -12.00 15.38
CA GLN A 204 -14.53 -12.43 16.51
C GLN A 204 -13.66 -11.31 17.06
N PHE A 205 -13.09 -10.49 16.18
CA PHE A 205 -12.11 -9.49 16.56
C PHE A 205 -12.67 -8.07 16.64
N GLU A 206 -13.72 -7.75 15.88
CA GLU A 206 -14.33 -6.43 15.84
C GLU A 206 -13.27 -5.31 15.75
N THR A 207 -13.33 -4.31 16.63
CA THR A 207 -12.40 -3.18 16.70
C THR A 207 -11.13 -3.46 17.51
N ARG A 208 -10.90 -4.71 17.96
CA ARG A 208 -9.70 -5.08 18.73
C ARG A 208 -8.43 -5.08 17.90
N LEU A 209 -8.52 -5.26 16.59
CA LEU A 209 -7.35 -5.18 15.70
C LEU A 209 -7.12 -3.74 15.25
N TRP A 210 -5.86 -3.30 15.29
CA TRP A 210 -5.45 -2.06 14.65
C TRP A 210 -4.69 -2.32 13.34
N SER A 211 -4.12 -3.52 13.15
CA SER A 211 -3.51 -3.95 11.88
C SER A 211 -4.02 -5.32 11.43
N LEU A 212 -4.38 -5.40 10.15
CA LEU A 212 -4.85 -6.62 9.51
C LEU A 212 -4.27 -6.77 8.09
N ASP A 213 -3.54 -7.86 7.87
CA ASP A 213 -3.04 -8.24 6.56
C ASP A 213 -3.82 -9.42 5.98
N LEU A 214 -4.58 -9.13 4.92
CA LEU A 214 -5.42 -10.07 4.17
C LEU A 214 -4.90 -10.27 2.73
N GLY A 215 -3.64 -9.97 2.46
CA GLY A 215 -3.07 -10.08 1.12
C GLY A 215 -3.19 -11.49 0.51
N SER A 216 -3.27 -11.57 -0.82
CA SER A 216 -3.26 -12.84 -1.58
C SER A 216 -4.30 -13.86 -1.10
N ASN A 217 -5.55 -13.42 -0.87
CA ASN A 217 -6.66 -14.26 -0.43
C ASN A 217 -7.78 -14.29 -1.51
N LYS A 218 -8.97 -14.81 -1.17
CA LYS A 218 -10.09 -14.98 -2.10
C LYS A 218 -11.23 -13.98 -1.80
N LEU A 219 -10.88 -12.77 -1.36
CA LEU A 219 -11.85 -11.75 -0.97
C LEU A 219 -12.44 -11.02 -2.17
N THR A 220 -13.72 -10.65 -2.07
CA THR A 220 -14.44 -9.83 -3.06
C THR A 220 -14.95 -8.54 -2.42
N ASP A 221 -15.66 -7.69 -3.18
CA ASP A 221 -16.24 -6.45 -2.66
C ASP A 221 -17.18 -6.68 -1.46
N ARG A 222 -17.81 -7.86 -1.36
CA ARG A 222 -18.67 -8.23 -0.23
C ARG A 222 -17.92 -8.25 1.09
N ALA A 223 -16.64 -8.66 1.10
CA ALA A 223 -15.82 -8.67 2.30
C ALA A 223 -15.69 -7.28 2.96
N LEU A 224 -15.77 -6.22 2.16
CA LEU A 224 -15.58 -4.85 2.64
C LEU A 224 -16.73 -4.34 3.51
N GLU A 225 -17.93 -4.92 3.37
CA GLU A 225 -19.08 -4.59 4.21
C GLU A 225 -18.85 -5.03 5.65
N PHE A 226 -18.25 -6.20 5.83
CA PHE A 226 -17.91 -6.73 7.14
C PHE A 226 -16.78 -5.94 7.80
N LEU A 227 -15.73 -5.59 7.04
CA LEU A 227 -14.63 -4.75 7.52
C LEU A 227 -15.14 -3.37 7.96
N GLY A 228 -15.93 -2.71 7.10
CA GLY A 228 -16.50 -1.40 7.36
C GLY A 228 -17.48 -1.38 8.53
N GLY A 229 -18.28 -2.44 8.69
CA GLY A 229 -19.30 -2.52 9.73
C GLY A 229 -18.80 -2.95 11.11
N ARG A 230 -17.72 -3.74 11.19
CA ARG A 230 -17.30 -4.40 12.45
C ARG A 230 -15.88 -4.06 12.92
N CYS A 231 -14.97 -3.72 12.00
CA CYS A 231 -13.55 -3.54 12.33
C CYS A 231 -13.09 -2.08 12.32
N LEU A 232 -13.85 -1.18 11.71
CA LEU A 232 -13.59 0.25 11.73
C LEU A 232 -14.38 0.90 12.87
N PHE A 233 -13.77 1.91 13.51
CA PHE A 233 -14.41 2.60 14.63
C PHE A 233 -15.60 3.43 14.15
N PRO A 234 -16.73 3.46 14.88
CA PRO A 234 -17.92 4.18 14.44
C PRO A 234 -17.79 5.71 14.54
N THR A 235 -16.83 6.25 15.28
CA THR A 235 -16.66 7.71 15.37
C THR A 235 -16.21 8.29 14.03
N ASP A 236 -16.73 9.46 13.66
CA ASP A 236 -16.29 10.17 12.46
C ASP A 236 -15.14 11.13 12.80
N LEU A 237 -13.99 11.00 12.13
CA LEU A 237 -12.87 11.93 12.29
C LEU A 237 -12.93 13.10 11.29
N ARG A 238 -13.88 13.05 10.35
CA ARG A 238 -14.06 14.06 9.32
C ARG A 238 -14.84 15.23 9.90
N SER A 239 -14.45 16.45 9.58
CA SER A 239 -15.07 17.66 10.10
C SER A 239 -15.03 18.80 9.10
N ASP A 240 -15.99 19.71 9.23
CA ASP A 240 -16.10 20.91 8.38
C ASP A 240 -15.14 22.03 8.82
N VAL A 241 -14.37 21.82 9.89
CA VAL A 241 -13.40 22.80 10.43
C VAL A 241 -12.35 23.21 9.38
N HIS A 242 -12.02 22.32 8.47
CA HIS A 242 -11.02 22.54 7.42
C HIS A 242 -11.65 22.87 6.06
N PHE A 243 -12.90 23.35 6.02
CA PHE A 243 -13.65 23.60 4.78
C PHE A 243 -12.85 24.42 3.76
N ASP A 244 -12.26 25.54 4.18
CA ASP A 244 -11.54 26.44 3.26
C ASP A 244 -10.36 25.75 2.56
N VAL A 245 -9.68 24.82 3.26
CA VAL A 245 -8.49 24.11 2.76
C VAL A 245 -8.85 22.81 2.02
N GLU A 246 -9.77 22.03 2.57
CA GLU A 246 -10.01 20.63 2.19
C GLU A 246 -11.36 20.40 1.52
N GLY A 247 -12.29 21.36 1.62
CA GLY A 247 -13.70 21.19 1.32
C GLY A 247 -14.44 20.55 2.48
N LYS A 248 -15.74 20.29 2.29
CA LYS A 248 -16.58 19.61 3.29
C LYS A 248 -17.32 18.42 2.69
N LEU A 249 -17.84 17.56 3.54
CA LEU A 249 -18.68 16.44 3.12
C LEU A 249 -20.15 16.77 3.28
N GLU A 250 -20.91 16.58 2.22
CA GLU A 250 -22.35 16.48 2.30
C GLU A 250 -22.75 15.01 2.32
N PHE A 251 -23.49 14.65 3.37
CA PHE A 251 -24.04 13.31 3.56
C PHE A 251 -25.45 13.27 3.00
N GLY A 252 -25.70 12.29 2.15
CA GLY A 252 -27.00 12.00 1.58
C GLY A 252 -27.56 10.67 2.10
N ARG A 253 -28.38 10.05 1.25
CA ARG A 253 -29.07 8.80 1.53
C ARG A 253 -28.10 7.60 1.56
N ILE A 254 -28.43 6.56 2.32
CA ILE A 254 -27.61 5.33 2.39
C ILE A 254 -28.22 4.28 1.46
N THR A 255 -27.43 3.69 0.57
CA THR A 255 -27.89 2.55 -0.25
C THR A 255 -27.06 1.30 0.04
N PRO A 256 -27.63 0.08 -0.10
CA PRO A 256 -26.88 -1.16 0.13
C PRO A 256 -25.62 -1.25 -0.76
N ASP A 257 -25.76 -0.95 -2.05
CA ASP A 257 -24.70 -1.14 -3.03
C ASP A 257 -23.60 -0.06 -2.93
N TYR A 258 -23.99 1.20 -2.74
CA TYR A 258 -23.06 2.34 -2.74
C TYR A 258 -22.54 2.70 -1.34
N GLY A 259 -23.27 2.32 -0.29
CA GLY A 259 -23.07 2.86 1.07
C GLY A 259 -23.72 4.23 1.23
N GLY A 260 -23.29 4.98 2.25
CA GLY A 260 -23.72 6.37 2.44
C GLY A 260 -23.32 7.23 1.25
N TRP A 261 -24.28 7.94 0.65
CA TRP A 261 -23.97 8.95 -0.35
C TRP A 261 -23.13 10.04 0.31
N ILE A 262 -21.90 10.18 -0.15
CA ILE A 262 -21.02 11.24 0.28
C ILE A 262 -20.63 12.03 -0.95
N ARG A 263 -20.75 13.35 -0.84
CA ARG A 263 -20.30 14.29 -1.84
C ARG A 263 -19.29 15.24 -1.23
N VAL A 264 -18.20 15.50 -1.94
CA VAL A 264 -17.28 16.57 -1.59
C VAL A 264 -17.83 17.88 -2.15
N VAL A 265 -18.03 18.86 -1.27
CA VAL A 265 -18.33 20.23 -1.64
C VAL A 265 -17.05 21.03 -1.56
N GLU A 266 -16.64 21.59 -2.69
CA GLU A 266 -15.43 22.37 -2.79
C GLU A 266 -15.62 23.78 -2.20
N SER A 267 -14.58 24.26 -1.51
CA SER A 267 -14.35 25.68 -1.28
C SER A 267 -13.74 26.34 -2.52
N PRO A 268 -13.54 27.67 -2.53
CA PRO A 268 -12.82 28.35 -3.61
C PRO A 268 -11.39 27.84 -3.85
N TRP A 269 -10.76 27.18 -2.87
CA TRP A 269 -9.37 26.71 -2.95
C TRP A 269 -9.20 25.19 -2.88
N SER A 270 -10.16 24.47 -2.30
CA SER A 270 -9.99 23.03 -2.02
C SER A 270 -9.87 22.18 -3.28
N GLY A 271 -10.56 22.57 -4.37
CA GLY A 271 -10.54 21.85 -5.64
C GLY A 271 -9.25 22.08 -6.45
N SER A 272 -8.59 23.23 -6.27
CA SER A 272 -7.34 23.57 -6.96
C SER A 272 -6.08 23.20 -6.17
N PHE A 273 -6.23 22.95 -4.87
CA PHE A 273 -5.15 22.63 -3.93
C PHE A 273 -4.16 23.79 -3.67
N ASP A 274 -4.60 25.04 -3.83
CA ASP A 274 -3.73 26.23 -3.75
C ASP A 274 -3.88 27.07 -2.46
N HIS A 275 -4.57 26.56 -1.44
CA HIS A 275 -4.76 27.31 -0.20
C HIS A 275 -3.41 27.56 0.51
N PRO A 276 -3.12 28.79 1.03
CA PRO A 276 -1.84 29.11 1.66
C PRO A 276 -1.55 28.29 2.92
N GLU A 277 -2.58 27.90 3.66
CA GLU A 277 -2.45 27.11 4.90
C GLU A 277 -2.46 25.59 4.67
N ARG A 278 -2.42 25.14 3.40
CA ARG A 278 -2.58 23.74 3.03
C ARG A 278 -1.54 22.79 3.62
N HIS A 279 -0.35 23.31 3.91
CA HIS A 279 0.75 22.54 4.46
C HIS A 279 0.92 22.74 5.97
N LEU A 280 0.00 23.42 6.65
CA LEU A 280 0.04 23.55 8.11
C LEU A 280 -0.44 22.28 8.79
N ILE A 281 0.10 21.99 9.98
CA ILE A 281 -0.43 20.92 10.83
C ILE A 281 -1.78 21.32 11.43
N ASP A 282 -2.58 20.34 11.78
CA ASP A 282 -3.82 20.62 12.52
C ASP A 282 -3.47 21.17 13.91
N ALA A 283 -4.17 22.22 14.35
CA ALA A 283 -3.93 22.80 15.66
C ALA A 283 -4.28 21.80 16.78
N PRO A 284 -3.49 21.73 17.87
CA PRO A 284 -3.83 20.87 19.00
C PRO A 284 -5.19 21.29 19.59
N SER A 285 -6.08 20.32 19.77
CA SER A 285 -7.36 20.56 20.43
C SER A 285 -7.14 20.64 21.94
N TYR A 286 -7.24 21.83 22.52
CA TYR A 286 -7.23 21.99 23.98
C TYR A 286 -8.67 21.91 24.49
N ASP A 287 -9.04 20.76 25.07
CA ASP A 287 -10.23 20.67 25.92
C ASP A 287 -9.76 20.68 27.39
N PRO A 288 -10.10 21.70 28.20
CA PRO A 288 -9.69 21.78 29.60
C PRO A 288 -10.28 20.65 30.47
N HIS A 289 -11.24 19.87 29.98
CA HIS A 289 -11.79 18.70 30.65
C HIS A 289 -11.17 17.36 30.19
N ASP A 290 -10.32 17.36 29.16
CA ASP A 290 -9.65 16.15 28.68
C ASP A 290 -8.43 15.84 29.56
N THR A 291 -8.55 14.84 30.43
CA THR A 291 -7.43 14.32 31.26
C THR A 291 -6.58 13.27 30.55
N LEU A 292 -6.95 12.87 29.32
CA LEU A 292 -6.28 11.82 28.54
C LEU A 292 -5.25 12.42 27.57
N PRO A 293 -4.10 11.73 27.34
CA PRO A 293 -3.15 12.08 26.28
C PRO A 293 -3.85 12.25 24.91
N GLN A 294 -3.35 13.11 24.03
CA GLN A 294 -3.98 13.38 22.72
C GLN A 294 -4.08 12.13 21.81
N GLU A 295 -3.11 11.21 21.92
CA GLU A 295 -3.12 9.89 21.28
C GLU A 295 -4.30 9.03 21.76
N ASP A 296 -4.81 9.32 22.96
CA ASP A 296 -5.96 8.68 23.56
C ASP A 296 -7.30 9.41 23.31
N GLN A 297 -7.30 10.53 22.59
CA GLN A 297 -8.52 11.24 22.23
C GLN A 297 -9.07 10.70 20.90
N LEU A 298 -10.39 10.59 20.76
CA LEU A 298 -11.06 10.19 19.51
C LEU A 298 -11.06 11.36 18.51
N LYS A 299 -9.87 11.83 18.13
CA LYS A 299 -9.67 13.02 17.31
C LYS A 299 -8.74 12.71 16.14
N ARG A 300 -8.88 13.50 15.08
CA ARG A 300 -7.98 13.52 13.93
C ARG A 300 -6.54 13.82 14.42
N LEU A 301 -5.56 13.08 13.90
CA LEU A 301 -4.15 13.25 14.25
C LEU A 301 -3.61 14.56 13.66
N ASP A 302 -2.47 15.07 14.13
CA ASP A 302 -1.87 16.32 13.63
C ASP A 302 -1.24 16.19 12.22
N GLY A 303 -1.01 14.96 11.76
CA GLY A 303 -0.38 14.66 10.48
C GLY A 303 1.14 14.83 10.45
N ARG A 304 1.80 15.10 11.59
CA ARG A 304 3.26 15.24 11.70
C ARG A 304 3.91 14.04 12.37
N GLY A 305 3.25 13.43 13.35
CA GLY A 305 3.76 12.25 14.07
C GLY A 305 4.13 11.08 13.15
N PRO A 306 5.04 10.19 13.59
CA PRO A 306 5.34 8.95 12.86
C PRO A 306 4.12 8.04 12.82
N ILE A 307 4.12 7.07 11.91
CA ILE A 307 3.09 6.02 11.86
C ILE A 307 3.56 4.89 12.77
N GLN A 308 2.64 4.34 13.57
CA GLN A 308 2.90 3.13 14.37
C GLN A 308 3.25 1.96 13.44
N SER A 309 4.44 1.35 13.60
CA SER A 309 4.86 0.28 12.69
C SER A 309 4.14 -1.03 12.97
N ASP A 310 3.52 -1.62 11.94
CA ASP A 310 2.93 -2.96 11.96
C ASP A 310 3.90 -4.06 11.48
N SER A 311 5.16 -3.71 11.21
CA SER A 311 6.21 -4.69 10.93
C SER A 311 6.50 -5.55 12.17
N VAL A 312 6.90 -6.80 11.97
CA VAL A 312 7.24 -7.70 13.08
C VAL A 312 8.34 -7.10 13.97
N ASP A 313 9.34 -6.46 13.38
CA ASP A 313 10.44 -5.80 14.08
C ASP A 313 10.00 -4.52 14.79
N GLY A 314 9.07 -3.76 14.19
CA GLY A 314 8.47 -2.58 14.80
C GLY A 314 7.65 -2.92 16.03
N VAL A 315 6.74 -3.88 15.91
CA VAL A 315 5.88 -4.32 17.02
C VAL A 315 6.70 -4.99 18.12
N CYS A 316 7.72 -5.79 17.77
CA CYS A 316 8.63 -6.39 18.75
C CYS A 316 9.33 -5.32 19.59
N ARG A 317 9.92 -4.29 18.96
CA ARG A 317 10.54 -3.16 19.67
C ARG A 317 9.53 -2.37 20.50
N GLY A 318 8.34 -2.12 19.96
CA GLY A 318 7.25 -1.44 20.64
C GLY A 318 6.83 -2.13 21.94
N LEU A 319 6.54 -3.43 21.86
CA LEU A 319 6.14 -4.24 23.01
C LEU A 319 7.21 -4.29 24.11
N LEU A 320 8.49 -4.29 23.72
CA LEU A 320 9.62 -4.25 24.63
C LEU A 320 9.95 -2.85 25.17
N GLY A 321 9.21 -1.81 24.77
CA GLY A 321 9.41 -0.43 25.23
C GLY A 321 10.64 0.26 24.64
N GLU A 322 11.12 -0.21 23.48
CA GLU A 322 12.30 0.31 22.79
C GLU A 322 11.94 1.27 21.64
N ASP A 323 10.65 1.44 21.33
CA ASP A 323 10.22 2.38 20.30
C ASP A 323 10.44 3.84 20.79
N PRO A 324 11.10 4.70 19.99
CA PRO A 324 11.45 6.05 20.42
C PRO A 324 10.27 7.02 20.39
N TYR A 325 9.14 6.64 19.78
CA TYR A 325 7.99 7.52 19.57
C TYR A 325 6.75 7.06 20.33
N PHE A 326 6.53 5.74 20.42
CA PHE A 326 5.31 5.17 21.00
C PHE A 326 5.61 4.36 22.27
N ALA A 327 4.74 4.51 23.27
CA ALA A 327 4.81 3.67 24.46
C ALA A 327 4.39 2.22 24.16
N SER A 328 4.86 1.25 24.96
CA SER A 328 4.48 -0.16 24.82
C SER A 328 2.96 -0.37 24.89
N VAL A 329 2.27 0.43 25.73
CA VAL A 329 0.81 0.41 25.86
C VAL A 329 0.10 0.74 24.54
N SER A 330 0.68 1.61 23.71
CA SER A 330 0.10 2.00 22.41
C SER A 330 0.01 0.79 21.46
N PHE A 331 0.93 -0.18 21.54
CA PHE A 331 0.90 -1.41 20.74
C PHE A 331 -0.11 -2.44 21.27
N GLN A 332 -0.48 -2.33 22.55
CA GLN A 332 -1.46 -3.18 23.23
C GLN A 332 -2.87 -2.59 23.21
N SER A 333 -3.02 -1.33 22.84
CA SER A 333 -4.30 -0.65 22.64
C SER A 333 -4.78 -0.80 21.20
N SER A 334 -6.09 -0.74 20.98
CA SER A 334 -6.68 -0.63 19.64
C SER A 334 -7.98 0.16 19.68
N ARG A 335 -8.25 0.83 18.56
CA ARG A 335 -9.47 1.61 18.31
C ARG A 335 -10.04 1.25 16.95
N GLY A 336 -9.92 -0.01 16.53
CA GLY A 336 -10.21 -0.47 15.18
C GLY A 336 -9.04 -0.28 14.22
N LEU A 337 -9.26 -0.71 12.98
CA LEU A 337 -8.21 -0.79 11.97
C LEU A 337 -7.67 0.59 11.60
N THR A 338 -6.36 0.75 11.76
CA THR A 338 -5.56 1.88 11.24
C THR A 338 -4.64 1.43 10.11
N HIS A 339 -4.31 0.14 10.04
CA HIS A 339 -3.47 -0.48 9.03
C HIS A 339 -4.23 -1.61 8.35
N LEU A 340 -4.31 -1.57 7.02
CA LEU A 340 -5.03 -2.57 6.25
C LEU A 340 -4.32 -2.90 4.94
N ASN A 341 -4.07 -4.19 4.72
CA ASN A 341 -3.53 -4.70 3.46
C ASN A 341 -4.54 -5.66 2.78
N LEU A 342 -4.93 -5.31 1.55
CA LEU A 342 -5.88 -6.04 0.70
C LEU A 342 -5.28 -6.42 -0.66
N SER A 343 -3.96 -6.33 -0.81
CA SER A 343 -3.21 -6.73 -2.01
C SER A 343 -3.61 -8.11 -2.55
N ASP A 344 -3.53 -8.30 -3.87
CA ASP A 344 -3.76 -9.59 -4.57
C ASP A 344 -5.08 -10.30 -4.20
N ASN A 345 -6.18 -9.56 -4.06
CA ASN A 345 -7.54 -10.11 -3.90
C ASN A 345 -8.40 -9.81 -5.15
N GLN A 346 -9.67 -10.20 -5.15
CA GLN A 346 -10.65 -9.89 -6.21
C GLN A 346 -11.54 -8.70 -5.84
N ILE A 347 -10.95 -7.71 -5.15
CA ILE A 347 -11.63 -6.49 -4.72
C ILE A 347 -11.48 -5.43 -5.80
N SER A 348 -12.61 -4.86 -6.25
CA SER A 348 -12.68 -3.88 -7.32
C SER A 348 -12.34 -2.46 -6.86
N SER A 349 -12.06 -1.57 -7.81
CA SER A 349 -11.85 -0.15 -7.54
C SER A 349 -13.07 0.52 -6.89
N LEU A 350 -14.28 0.06 -7.23
CA LEU A 350 -15.53 0.53 -6.62
C LEU A 350 -15.64 0.06 -5.17
N GLY A 351 -15.22 -1.17 -4.89
CA GLY A 351 -15.09 -1.71 -3.54
C GLY A 351 -14.13 -0.88 -2.69
N ILE A 352 -12.90 -0.65 -3.16
CA ILE A 352 -11.92 0.17 -2.44
C ILE A 352 -12.44 1.58 -2.17
N ARG A 353 -13.13 2.20 -3.14
CA ARG A 353 -13.79 3.50 -2.94
C ARG A 353 -14.85 3.45 -1.82
N LYS A 354 -15.69 2.41 -1.78
CA LYS A 354 -16.67 2.17 -0.70
C LYS A 354 -15.97 2.00 0.65
N LEU A 355 -14.90 1.21 0.72
CA LEU A 355 -14.13 0.98 1.94
C LEU A 355 -13.51 2.27 2.50
N LEU A 356 -12.82 3.06 1.67
CA LEU A 356 -12.21 4.31 2.11
C LEU A 356 -13.27 5.30 2.63
N THR A 357 -14.45 5.30 2.03
CA THR A 357 -15.61 6.06 2.52
C THR A 357 -16.10 5.57 3.88
N LEU A 358 -16.18 4.25 4.07
CA LEU A 358 -16.59 3.61 5.34
C LEU A 358 -15.55 3.76 6.45
N SER A 359 -14.29 4.03 6.11
CA SER A 359 -13.19 4.18 7.08
C SER A 359 -13.27 5.42 7.95
N ARG A 360 -14.10 6.42 7.59
CA ARG A 360 -14.31 7.67 8.36
C ARG A 360 -13.01 8.39 8.77
N GLY A 361 -11.97 8.25 7.96
CA GLY A 361 -10.67 8.87 8.19
C GLY A 361 -9.73 8.16 9.17
N HIS A 362 -10.07 6.96 9.66
CA HIS A 362 -9.25 6.22 10.65
C HIS A 362 -7.99 5.55 10.09
N LEU A 363 -8.01 5.17 8.81
CA LEU A 363 -6.87 4.48 8.20
C LEU A 363 -5.66 5.40 8.11
N GLN A 364 -4.53 4.92 8.61
CA GLN A 364 -3.20 5.54 8.52
C GLN A 364 -2.35 4.92 7.42
N GLN A 365 -2.47 3.59 7.25
CA GLN A 365 -1.77 2.83 6.22
C GLN A 365 -2.76 1.97 5.44
N PHE A 366 -2.71 2.07 4.11
CA PHE A 366 -3.58 1.30 3.23
C PHE A 366 -2.81 0.74 2.02
N SER A 367 -2.99 -0.55 1.76
CA SER A 367 -2.32 -1.27 0.67
C SER A 367 -3.30 -2.08 -0.16
N CYS A 368 -3.27 -1.89 -1.48
CA CYS A 368 -3.91 -2.74 -2.47
C CYS A 368 -3.18 -2.57 -3.81
N ASP A 369 -2.44 -3.57 -4.25
CA ASP A 369 -1.52 -3.49 -5.40
C ASP A 369 -2.18 -3.63 -6.78
N SER A 370 -3.30 -4.35 -6.86
CA SER A 370 -4.06 -4.56 -8.07
C SER A 370 -5.52 -4.70 -7.72
N MET A 371 -6.37 -4.03 -8.49
CA MET A 371 -7.83 -4.08 -8.35
C MET A 371 -8.48 -4.01 -9.72
N PRO A 372 -9.40 -4.92 -10.06
CA PRO A 372 -10.25 -4.77 -11.23
C PRO A 372 -10.99 -3.43 -11.17
N LEU A 373 -11.09 -2.71 -12.29
CA LEU A 373 -11.83 -1.43 -12.32
C LEU A 373 -13.29 -1.61 -11.92
N VAL A 374 -13.90 -2.74 -12.30
CA VAL A 374 -15.29 -3.09 -11.97
C VAL A 374 -15.38 -4.51 -11.43
N PRO A 375 -16.38 -4.80 -10.59
CA PRO A 375 -16.66 -6.16 -10.13
C PRO A 375 -16.92 -7.09 -11.33
N PRO A 376 -16.45 -8.34 -11.27
CA PRO A 376 -16.75 -9.32 -12.30
C PRO A 376 -18.26 -9.60 -12.33
N SER A 377 -18.90 -9.37 -13.46
CA SER A 377 -20.33 -9.66 -13.66
C SER A 377 -20.60 -10.25 -15.04
N LYS A 378 -21.71 -11.01 -15.17
CA LYS A 378 -22.18 -11.52 -16.47
C LYS A 378 -22.52 -10.40 -17.44
N SER A 379 -22.94 -9.24 -16.93
CA SER A 379 -23.26 -8.08 -17.76
C SER A 379 -21.99 -7.40 -18.28
N THR A 380 -20.95 -7.30 -17.45
CA THR A 380 -19.61 -6.85 -17.86
C THR A 380 -19.06 -7.72 -19.00
N ALA A 381 -19.15 -9.04 -18.86
CA ALA A 381 -18.66 -9.99 -19.86
C ALA A 381 -19.40 -9.93 -21.22
N ARG A 382 -20.61 -9.36 -21.26
CA ARG A 382 -21.39 -9.18 -22.49
C ARG A 382 -21.08 -7.86 -23.20
N ALA A 383 -20.78 -6.81 -22.43
CA ALA A 383 -20.60 -5.46 -22.96
C ALA A 383 -19.14 -5.15 -23.35
N TRP A 384 -18.17 -5.76 -22.69
CA TRP A 384 -16.75 -5.64 -23.03
C TRP A 384 -16.31 -6.66 -24.09
N PRO A 385 -15.20 -6.42 -24.79
CA PRO A 385 -14.55 -7.45 -25.60
C PRO A 385 -14.31 -8.73 -24.79
N ARG A 386 -14.48 -9.89 -25.42
CA ARG A 386 -14.35 -11.19 -24.73
C ARG A 386 -13.01 -11.27 -24.02
N THR A 387 -13.02 -11.73 -22.77
CA THR A 387 -11.84 -11.91 -21.89
C THR A 387 -11.14 -10.63 -21.42
N ALA A 388 -11.57 -9.45 -21.89
CA ALA A 388 -10.93 -8.19 -21.53
C ALA A 388 -11.19 -7.83 -20.07
N LYS A 389 -10.16 -7.34 -19.39
CA LYS A 389 -10.19 -6.80 -18.03
C LYS A 389 -9.30 -5.56 -17.94
N LEU A 390 -9.71 -4.64 -17.08
CA LEU A 390 -8.91 -3.47 -16.72
C LEU A 390 -8.67 -3.45 -15.23
N TYR A 391 -7.46 -3.09 -14.84
CA TYR A 391 -7.03 -2.97 -13.46
C TYR A 391 -6.48 -1.57 -13.19
N GLY A 392 -6.72 -1.09 -11.98
CA GLY A 392 -6.22 0.20 -11.52
C GLY A 392 -7.18 0.91 -10.58
N TYR A 393 -6.74 2.07 -10.10
CA TYR A 393 -7.52 2.94 -9.25
C TYR A 393 -7.49 4.36 -9.81
N LEU A 394 -8.66 4.95 -10.04
CA LEU A 394 -8.79 6.28 -10.69
C LEU A 394 -9.54 7.30 -9.82
N TYR A 395 -10.00 6.91 -8.63
CA TYR A 395 -10.77 7.76 -7.73
C TYR A 395 -9.85 8.54 -6.78
N VAL A 396 -9.20 9.57 -7.29
CA VAL A 396 -8.20 10.37 -6.55
C VAL A 396 -8.80 11.08 -5.33
N HIS A 397 -10.06 11.52 -5.40
CA HIS A 397 -10.74 12.24 -4.32
C HIS A 397 -10.82 11.45 -3.02
N THR A 398 -10.82 10.11 -3.06
CA THR A 398 -10.90 9.28 -1.85
C THR A 398 -9.68 9.41 -0.95
N LEU A 399 -8.54 9.78 -1.52
CA LEU A 399 -7.30 9.98 -0.79
C LEU A 399 -7.21 11.37 -0.16
N ARG A 400 -8.14 12.30 -0.47
CA ARG A 400 -8.11 13.66 0.11
C ARG A 400 -8.33 13.62 1.62
N PRO A 401 -7.71 14.54 2.39
CA PRO A 401 -7.86 14.60 3.85
C PRO A 401 -9.31 14.69 4.35
N VAL A 402 -10.20 15.32 3.56
CA VAL A 402 -11.64 15.41 3.87
C VAL A 402 -12.32 14.05 3.99
N LEU A 403 -11.81 13.01 3.31
CA LEU A 403 -12.28 11.62 3.42
C LEU A 403 -11.31 10.74 4.22
N SER A 404 -10.02 10.88 3.94
CA SER A 404 -8.92 10.05 4.47
C SER A 404 -8.02 10.87 5.39
N SER A 405 -8.60 11.38 6.50
CA SER A 405 -7.96 12.39 7.36
C SER A 405 -6.65 11.96 8.01
N ASN A 406 -6.54 10.70 8.45
CA ASN A 406 -5.32 10.19 9.06
C ASN A 406 -4.43 9.41 8.09
N LEU A 407 -4.74 9.35 6.79
CA LEU A 407 -3.97 8.54 5.84
C LEU A 407 -2.59 9.15 5.59
N ARG A 408 -1.54 8.34 5.80
CA ARG A 408 -0.13 8.77 5.73
C ARG A 408 0.71 7.90 4.78
N ALA A 409 0.41 6.62 4.68
CA ALA A 409 1.12 5.67 3.83
C ALA A 409 0.14 4.90 2.93
N VAL A 410 0.41 4.92 1.62
CA VAL A 410 -0.46 4.29 0.62
C VAL A 410 0.35 3.45 -0.35
N ARG A 411 -0.06 2.21 -0.59
CA ARG A 411 0.44 1.36 -1.68
C ARG A 411 -0.71 1.05 -2.63
N LEU A 412 -0.65 1.59 -3.85
CA LEU A 412 -1.71 1.50 -4.85
C LEU A 412 -1.16 1.31 -6.26
N HIS A 413 -2.02 0.80 -7.15
CA HIS A 413 -1.75 0.68 -8.58
C HIS A 413 -1.33 2.03 -9.20
N HIS A 414 -0.29 2.01 -10.04
CA HIS A 414 0.31 3.23 -10.63
C HIS A 414 -0.68 4.13 -11.40
N ALA A 415 -1.77 3.55 -11.91
CA ALA A 415 -2.86 4.25 -12.58
C ALA A 415 -3.43 5.43 -11.78
N ILE A 416 -3.28 5.47 -10.46
CA ILE A 416 -3.73 6.61 -9.66
C ILE A 416 -2.96 7.90 -9.97
N VAL A 417 -1.68 7.78 -10.40
CA VAL A 417 -0.83 8.88 -10.85
C VAL A 417 -0.81 8.98 -12.37
N THR A 418 -0.73 7.85 -13.07
CA THR A 418 -0.55 7.85 -14.52
C THR A 418 -1.86 7.85 -15.30
N GLN A 419 -3.00 7.59 -14.66
CA GLN A 419 -4.30 7.37 -15.30
C GLN A 419 -4.30 6.29 -16.39
N VAL A 420 -3.22 5.51 -16.52
CA VAL A 420 -3.07 4.38 -17.45
C VAL A 420 -3.47 3.12 -16.70
N PRO A 421 -4.65 2.52 -16.95
CA PRO A 421 -5.03 1.26 -16.35
C PRO A 421 -4.25 0.10 -17.01
N THR A 422 -4.03 -0.97 -16.26
CA THR A 422 -3.43 -2.19 -16.81
C THR A 422 -4.51 -3.01 -17.51
N MET A 423 -4.26 -3.40 -18.76
CA MET A 423 -5.20 -4.19 -19.56
C MET A 423 -4.76 -5.65 -19.65
N GLU A 424 -5.69 -6.57 -19.40
CA GLU A 424 -5.55 -7.99 -19.71
C GLU A 424 -6.58 -8.38 -20.76
N ILE A 425 -6.16 -9.08 -21.81
CA ILE A 425 -7.04 -9.63 -22.83
C ILE A 425 -6.34 -10.78 -23.54
N ASP A 426 -7.07 -11.86 -23.80
CA ASP A 426 -6.54 -13.03 -24.51
C ASP A 426 -6.29 -12.69 -25.98
N GLY A 427 -5.26 -13.29 -26.56
CA GLY A 427 -4.92 -13.11 -27.98
C GLY A 427 -4.02 -11.91 -28.32
N LEU A 428 -3.74 -11.02 -27.36
CA LEU A 428 -2.75 -9.95 -27.52
C LEU A 428 -1.47 -10.24 -26.73
N SER A 429 -0.31 -9.87 -27.30
CA SER A 429 0.98 -9.91 -26.60
C SER A 429 1.03 -8.85 -25.48
N THR A 430 1.86 -9.08 -24.46
CA THR A 430 2.05 -8.11 -23.35
C THR A 430 2.38 -6.72 -23.89
N MET A 431 3.25 -6.63 -24.90
CA MET A 431 3.65 -5.35 -25.49
C MET A 431 2.49 -4.64 -26.21
N ALA A 432 1.66 -5.39 -26.94
CA ALA A 432 0.45 -4.84 -27.55
C ALA A 432 -0.54 -4.30 -26.50
N ARG A 433 -0.71 -5.01 -25.37
CA ARG A 433 -1.59 -4.56 -24.28
C ARG A 433 -1.10 -3.25 -23.68
N LEU A 434 0.20 -3.11 -23.43
CA LEU A 434 0.81 -1.88 -22.92
C LEU A 434 0.63 -0.72 -23.89
N TYR A 435 0.86 -0.96 -25.18
CA TYR A 435 0.65 0.05 -26.22
C TYR A 435 -0.80 0.54 -26.28
N ILE A 436 -1.79 -0.37 -26.29
CA ILE A 436 -3.21 -0.03 -26.32
C ILE A 436 -3.65 0.69 -25.03
N ALA A 437 -3.09 0.31 -23.88
CA ALA A 437 -3.36 0.97 -22.61
C ALA A 437 -3.03 2.47 -22.66
N GLU A 438 -1.91 2.84 -23.28
CA GLU A 438 -1.49 4.25 -23.39
C GLU A 438 -2.08 4.99 -24.58
N THR A 439 -2.36 4.33 -25.71
CA THR A 439 -2.80 5.01 -26.94
C THR A 439 -4.31 5.11 -27.06
N THR A 440 -5.05 4.09 -26.62
CA THR A 440 -6.51 4.01 -26.80
C THR A 440 -7.26 4.18 -25.48
N ILE A 441 -6.77 3.56 -24.40
CA ILE A 441 -7.46 3.56 -23.10
C ILE A 441 -7.17 4.85 -22.33
N LEU A 442 -5.92 5.30 -22.26
CA LEU A 442 -5.54 6.51 -21.51
C LEU A 442 -6.35 7.76 -21.94
N PRO A 443 -6.53 8.09 -23.23
CA PRO A 443 -7.34 9.27 -23.60
C PRO A 443 -8.80 9.19 -23.14
N ARG A 444 -9.35 7.97 -23.01
CA ARG A 444 -10.70 7.76 -22.45
C ARG A 444 -10.69 7.87 -20.93
N SER A 445 -9.66 7.32 -20.29
CA SER A 445 -9.43 7.44 -18.85
C SER A 445 -9.33 8.90 -18.41
N GLU A 446 -8.54 9.73 -19.12
CA GLU A 446 -8.41 11.17 -18.86
C GLU A 446 -9.72 11.94 -19.06
N LYS A 447 -10.55 11.53 -20.02
CA LYS A 447 -11.87 12.13 -20.23
C LYS A 447 -12.92 11.69 -19.19
N ALA A 448 -12.74 10.51 -18.60
CA ALA A 448 -13.62 9.97 -17.56
C ALA A 448 -13.23 10.46 -16.15
N PHE A 449 -11.92 10.61 -15.93
CA PHE A 449 -11.28 10.99 -14.68
C PHE A 449 -10.19 12.03 -14.98
N PRO A 450 -10.53 13.32 -15.16
CA PRO A 450 -9.59 14.34 -15.62
C PRO A 450 -8.44 14.64 -14.64
N GLN A 451 -8.64 14.37 -13.35
CA GLN A 451 -7.65 14.64 -12.31
C GLN A 451 -6.84 13.38 -12.00
N ALA A 452 -5.51 13.49 -12.05
CA ALA A 452 -4.57 12.50 -11.52
C ALA A 452 -4.18 12.83 -10.08
N LEU A 453 -3.67 11.84 -9.35
CA LEU A 453 -3.07 12.07 -8.04
C LEU A 453 -1.84 12.97 -8.20
N VAL A 454 -1.86 14.09 -7.48
CA VAL A 454 -0.70 14.96 -7.28
C VAL A 454 -0.29 14.89 -5.81
N PRO A 455 0.96 15.25 -5.46
CA PRO A 455 1.40 15.24 -4.06
C PRO A 455 0.50 16.10 -3.16
N ASP A 456 0.00 17.21 -3.71
CA ASP A 456 -0.96 18.08 -3.06
C ASP A 456 -2.41 17.61 -3.20
N THR A 457 -2.74 16.40 -3.62
CA THR A 457 -4.09 15.87 -3.36
C THR A 457 -4.26 15.63 -1.86
N ASN A 458 -3.23 15.10 -1.20
CA ASN A 458 -3.18 14.92 0.25
C ASN A 458 -1.77 15.24 0.78
N PRO A 459 -1.58 16.44 1.37
CA PRO A 459 -0.27 16.89 1.85
C PRO A 459 0.19 16.15 3.11
N ARG A 460 -0.68 15.31 3.69
CA ARG A 460 -0.40 14.50 4.88
C ARG A 460 0.26 13.17 4.50
N LEU A 461 0.14 12.72 3.26
CA LEU A 461 0.84 11.53 2.79
C LEU A 461 2.35 11.72 2.89
N THR A 462 3.02 10.81 3.60
CA THR A 462 4.49 10.78 3.72
C THR A 462 5.12 9.70 2.86
N SER A 463 4.38 8.63 2.57
CA SER A 463 4.84 7.48 1.80
C SER A 463 3.82 7.08 0.74
N LEU A 464 4.29 6.90 -0.50
CA LEU A 464 3.50 6.40 -1.63
C LEU A 464 4.28 5.29 -2.33
N THR A 465 3.64 4.15 -2.50
CA THR A 465 4.15 3.05 -3.32
C THR A 465 3.24 2.89 -4.54
N LEU A 466 3.81 3.03 -5.73
CA LEU A 466 3.13 2.81 -7.00
C LEU A 466 3.46 1.40 -7.51
N THR A 467 2.44 0.56 -7.64
CA THR A 467 2.58 -0.84 -8.02
C THR A 467 2.26 -1.09 -9.49
N ARG A 468 2.67 -2.25 -10.01
CA ARG A 468 2.37 -2.75 -11.36
C ARG A 468 2.84 -1.81 -12.49
N ILE A 469 3.93 -1.08 -12.29
CA ILE A 469 4.42 -0.13 -13.30
C ILE A 469 4.97 -0.92 -14.50
N PRO A 470 4.46 -0.70 -15.73
CA PRO A 470 5.03 -1.33 -16.91
C PRO A 470 6.49 -0.93 -17.15
N ARG A 471 7.31 -1.88 -17.63
CA ARG A 471 8.70 -1.58 -18.04
C ARG A 471 8.80 -0.88 -19.38
N ARG A 472 7.78 -0.98 -20.23
CA ARG A 472 7.76 -0.41 -21.58
C ARG A 472 6.64 0.60 -21.72
N SER A 473 6.92 1.68 -22.44
CA SER A 473 5.96 2.78 -22.66
C SER A 473 6.11 3.43 -24.03
N CYS A 474 5.01 3.94 -24.59
CA CYS A 474 5.03 4.79 -25.79
C CYS A 474 5.27 6.28 -25.47
N GLY A 475 5.41 6.65 -24.19
CA GLY A 475 5.78 8.00 -23.75
C GLY A 475 4.88 8.62 -22.68
N PRO A 476 3.54 8.55 -22.77
CA PRO A 476 2.63 9.12 -21.78
C PRO A 476 2.88 8.67 -20.34
N LEU A 477 3.10 7.37 -20.11
CA LEU A 477 3.40 6.82 -18.77
C LEU A 477 4.67 7.47 -18.19
N ILE A 478 5.75 7.50 -18.97
CA ILE A 478 7.03 8.12 -18.59
C ILE A 478 6.81 9.60 -18.26
N SER A 479 6.08 10.30 -19.12
CA SER A 479 5.84 11.73 -18.99
C SER A 479 5.08 12.06 -17.70
N LYS A 480 4.07 11.25 -17.34
CA LYS A 480 3.31 11.41 -16.10
C LYS A 480 4.13 11.08 -14.85
N LEU A 481 4.94 10.03 -14.88
CA LEU A 481 5.83 9.70 -13.75
C LEU A 481 6.90 10.80 -13.54
N VAL A 482 7.50 11.30 -14.62
CA VAL A 482 8.43 12.44 -14.57
C VAL A 482 7.73 13.69 -14.05
N ASN A 483 6.52 13.98 -14.51
CA ASN A 483 5.75 15.12 -14.03
C ASN A 483 5.44 15.00 -12.52
N PHE A 484 5.09 13.81 -12.04
CA PHE A 484 4.87 13.56 -10.63
C PHE A 484 6.13 13.83 -9.79
N LEU A 485 7.31 13.37 -10.25
CA LEU A 485 8.59 13.68 -9.59
C LEU A 485 8.88 15.20 -9.55
N LYS A 486 8.53 15.93 -10.60
CA LYS A 486 8.64 17.40 -10.59
C LYS A 486 7.71 18.02 -9.56
N LEU A 487 6.45 17.58 -9.48
CA LEU A 487 5.48 18.05 -8.49
C LEU A 487 5.95 17.76 -7.06
N LEU A 488 6.63 16.64 -6.81
CA LEU A 488 7.24 16.36 -5.50
C LEU A 488 8.32 17.38 -5.12
N SER A 489 9.16 17.76 -6.09
CA SER A 489 10.16 18.80 -5.86
C SER A 489 9.54 20.18 -5.58
N ILE A 490 8.38 20.47 -6.20
CA ILE A 490 7.62 21.70 -5.98
C ILE A 490 6.99 21.71 -4.59
N GLN A 491 6.32 20.62 -4.19
CA GLN A 491 5.75 20.51 -2.85
C GLN A 491 6.83 20.63 -1.77
N GLU A 492 8.00 20.00 -1.98
CA GLU A 492 9.13 20.12 -1.06
C GLU A 492 9.62 21.56 -0.91
N ARG A 493 9.68 22.33 -2.02
CA ARG A 493 9.97 23.76 -2.01
C ARG A 493 8.95 24.54 -1.20
N ILE A 494 7.66 24.39 -1.51
CA ILE A 494 6.58 25.15 -0.86
C ILE A 494 6.60 24.93 0.66
N ILE A 495 6.71 23.67 1.09
CA ILE A 495 6.80 23.32 2.52
C ILE A 495 8.06 23.93 3.15
N SER A 496 9.21 23.84 2.47
CA SER A 496 10.46 24.41 2.97
C SER A 496 10.41 25.93 3.12
N ASP A 497 9.72 26.63 2.21
CA ASP A 497 9.57 28.09 2.25
C ASP A 497 8.58 28.53 3.34
N ALA A 498 7.55 27.71 3.63
CA ALA A 498 6.59 27.95 4.70
C ALA A 498 7.16 27.71 6.11
N GLN A 499 8.27 26.96 6.22
CA GLN A 499 8.90 26.67 7.51
C GLN A 499 9.54 27.92 8.13
N SER A 500 9.08 28.29 9.33
CA SER A 500 9.63 29.39 10.11
C SER A 500 9.96 28.95 11.53
N ARG A 501 11.08 29.43 12.10
CA ARG A 501 11.50 29.11 13.48
C ARG A 501 10.49 29.54 14.55
N ARG A 502 9.63 30.52 14.24
CA ARG A 502 8.58 31.04 15.13
C ARG A 502 7.18 30.92 14.52
N GLY A 503 7.06 30.25 13.37
CA GLY A 503 5.80 30.07 12.66
C GLY A 503 5.08 28.79 13.05
N PRO A 504 3.85 28.60 12.53
CA PRO A 504 3.12 27.34 12.69
C PRO A 504 3.93 26.18 12.09
N CYS A 505 3.79 25.00 12.70
CA CYS A 505 4.44 23.80 12.20
C CYS A 505 3.82 23.39 10.86
N THR A 506 4.66 22.86 9.97
CA THR A 506 4.24 22.38 8.66
C THR A 506 4.22 20.86 8.61
N LEU A 507 3.33 20.30 7.79
CA LEU A 507 3.34 18.91 7.37
C LEU A 507 4.65 18.55 6.68
N ALA A 508 4.99 17.27 6.70
CA ALA A 508 6.17 16.78 6.00
C ALA A 508 5.94 16.68 4.49
N GLY A 509 4.71 16.48 4.00
CA GLY A 509 4.47 16.12 2.60
C GLY A 509 5.08 14.77 2.23
N LEU A 510 5.04 14.43 0.93
CA LEU A 510 5.55 13.14 0.48
C LEU A 510 7.09 13.13 0.56
N ARG A 511 7.66 12.16 1.28
CA ARG A 511 9.11 12.02 1.50
C ARG A 511 9.66 10.65 1.12
N HIS A 512 8.79 9.68 0.88
CA HIS A 512 9.14 8.37 0.36
C HIS A 512 8.23 8.02 -0.81
N LEU A 513 8.85 7.69 -1.94
CA LEU A 513 8.20 7.20 -3.15
C LEU A 513 8.87 5.88 -3.52
N ARG A 514 8.08 4.81 -3.61
CA ARG A 514 8.54 3.51 -4.09
C ARG A 514 7.86 3.18 -5.41
N LEU A 515 8.64 2.78 -6.40
CA LEU A 515 8.17 2.40 -7.73
C LEU A 515 8.40 0.90 -7.92
N GLU A 516 7.32 0.14 -8.04
CA GLU A 516 7.38 -1.31 -8.25
C GLU A 516 7.04 -1.65 -9.70
N PHE A 517 8.06 -2.12 -10.42
CA PHE A 517 7.96 -2.46 -11.83
C PHE A 517 7.62 -3.93 -12.04
N GLU A 518 6.77 -4.18 -13.04
CA GLU A 518 6.58 -5.51 -13.60
C GLU A 518 7.85 -6.01 -14.31
N PRO A 519 7.96 -7.31 -14.64
CA PRO A 519 9.02 -7.83 -15.50
C PRO A 519 9.05 -7.14 -16.87
N ASP A 520 10.23 -7.11 -17.52
CA ASP A 520 10.34 -6.58 -18.88
C ASP A 520 9.88 -7.63 -19.90
N PRO A 521 8.88 -7.35 -20.74
CA PRO A 521 8.39 -8.34 -21.69
C PRO A 521 9.39 -8.69 -22.80
N TYR A 522 10.46 -7.91 -23.00
CA TYR A 522 11.55 -8.31 -23.89
C TYR A 522 12.44 -9.41 -23.29
N GLU A 523 12.56 -9.47 -21.97
CA GLU A 523 13.33 -10.50 -21.26
C GLU A 523 12.55 -11.83 -21.16
N GLU A 524 11.21 -11.78 -21.14
CA GLU A 524 10.35 -12.98 -21.19
C GLU A 524 10.51 -13.80 -22.50
N GLY A 525 11.05 -13.19 -23.56
CA GLY A 525 11.34 -13.85 -24.84
C GLY A 525 12.62 -14.69 -24.85
N PHE A 526 13.48 -14.55 -23.83
CA PHE A 526 14.74 -15.28 -23.69
C PHE A 526 14.73 -16.12 -22.41
N SER A 527 13.92 -17.18 -22.41
CA SER A 527 14.12 -18.26 -21.45
C SER A 527 15.43 -18.98 -21.81
N MET A 528 16.53 -18.64 -21.14
CA MET A 528 17.55 -19.55 -20.60
C MET A 528 18.72 -18.77 -20.00
N ALA A 529 18.96 -19.03 -18.71
CA ALA A 529 20.23 -18.99 -17.99
C ALA A 529 21.24 -17.89 -18.36
N GLU A 530 21.41 -16.93 -17.46
CA GLU A 530 22.67 -16.76 -16.73
C GLU A 530 22.44 -15.76 -15.58
N ASP A 531 22.86 -16.17 -14.39
CA ASP A 531 22.85 -15.39 -13.16
C ASP A 531 23.62 -14.08 -13.37
N LEU A 532 22.94 -12.95 -13.18
CA LEU A 532 23.56 -11.62 -13.12
C LEU A 532 23.28 -11.05 -11.73
N ASP A 533 24.23 -11.27 -10.83
CA ASP A 533 24.22 -10.79 -9.45
C ASP A 533 24.15 -9.25 -9.41
N ALA A 534 23.01 -8.75 -8.93
CA ALA A 534 22.74 -7.31 -8.78
C ALA A 534 23.62 -6.63 -7.70
N GLU A 535 24.38 -7.39 -6.90
CA GLU A 535 25.34 -6.86 -5.91
C GLU A 535 26.71 -6.50 -6.50
N GLU A 536 27.10 -7.04 -7.66
CA GLU A 536 28.39 -6.71 -8.28
C GLU A 536 28.35 -5.42 -9.12
N LEU A 537 27.15 -4.99 -9.53
CA LEU A 537 26.92 -3.73 -10.27
C LEU A 537 26.89 -2.47 -9.39
N LEU A 538 26.82 -2.61 -8.06
CA LEU A 538 26.78 -1.47 -7.13
C LEU A 538 28.13 -1.19 -6.44
N ASN A 539 29.13 -2.07 -6.58
CA ASN A 539 30.42 -1.96 -5.88
C ASN A 539 31.63 -1.63 -6.78
N SER A 540 31.46 -1.39 -8.08
CA SER A 540 32.55 -0.88 -8.94
C SER A 540 32.59 0.65 -8.97
N GLY A 541 32.93 1.24 -7.81
CA GLY A 541 33.53 2.57 -7.76
C GLY A 541 35.01 2.49 -8.16
N ASP A 542 35.45 3.42 -9.01
CA ASP A 542 36.83 3.67 -9.46
C ASP A 542 37.42 2.71 -10.51
N LYS A 543 37.24 3.08 -11.79
CA LYS A 543 38.33 3.34 -12.78
C LYS A 543 37.76 3.73 -14.16
N GLY A 544 38.53 4.54 -14.88
CA GLY A 544 38.11 5.36 -16.02
C GLY A 544 37.68 4.60 -17.28
N PHE A 545 36.74 5.25 -17.99
CA PHE A 545 36.25 4.87 -19.30
C PHE A 545 37.14 5.41 -20.43
N SER A 546 37.55 4.52 -21.33
CA SER A 546 37.95 4.73 -22.74
C SER A 546 37.77 3.35 -23.40
N PHE A 547 37.24 3.16 -24.61
CA PHE A 547 37.68 3.71 -25.89
C PHE A 547 36.61 3.48 -26.99
N PHE A 548 36.78 4.18 -28.11
CA PHE A 548 36.00 4.13 -29.37
C PHE A 548 36.25 2.86 -30.20
N ASP A 549 35.56 2.81 -31.35
CA ASP A 549 35.73 1.98 -32.56
C ASP A 549 34.61 0.92 -32.74
N ASP A 550 33.96 0.74 -33.89
CA ASP A 550 34.00 1.45 -35.17
C ASP A 550 32.71 1.12 -35.94
N GLU A 551 32.30 2.02 -36.83
CA GLU A 551 31.18 1.86 -37.76
C GLU A 551 31.45 0.78 -38.82
N VAL A 552 30.45 -0.03 -39.17
CA VAL A 552 30.35 -0.62 -40.52
C VAL A 552 28.91 -0.57 -41.02
N GLN A 553 28.72 0.21 -42.08
CA GLN A 553 27.54 0.32 -42.93
C GLN A 553 27.22 -0.99 -43.67
N GLN A 554 25.94 -1.34 -43.82
CA GLN A 554 25.46 -2.06 -45.00
C GLN A 554 24.09 -1.54 -45.49
N GLN A 555 24.02 -1.33 -46.80
CA GLN A 555 22.95 -0.69 -47.55
C GLN A 555 21.79 -1.63 -47.92
N GLN A 556 20.62 -0.98 -48.03
CA GLN A 556 19.31 -1.29 -48.64
C GLN A 556 19.19 -2.41 -49.69
N VAL A 557 17.99 -3.02 -49.81
CA VAL A 557 17.05 -2.96 -50.97
C VAL A 557 15.62 -3.41 -50.53
N PRO A 558 14.51 -2.84 -51.06
CA PRO A 558 13.13 -3.01 -50.55
C PRO A 558 12.26 -4.00 -51.34
N ARG A 559 11.24 -4.63 -50.72
CA ARG A 559 10.15 -5.39 -51.39
C ARG A 559 8.83 -5.40 -50.58
N PRO A 560 7.67 -5.63 -51.23
CA PRO A 560 6.49 -4.76 -51.13
C PRO A 560 5.44 -5.16 -50.10
N SER A 561 4.68 -4.14 -49.68
CA SER A 561 3.49 -4.16 -48.84
C SER A 561 2.26 -4.76 -49.55
N SER A 562 1.62 -5.74 -48.91
CA SER A 562 0.30 -6.26 -49.31
C SER A 562 -0.81 -5.54 -48.54
N VAL A 563 -1.53 -4.66 -49.24
CA VAL A 563 -2.79 -4.06 -48.81
C VAL A 563 -3.90 -5.10 -48.98
N ILE A 564 -4.72 -5.33 -47.95
CA ILE A 564 -6.02 -6.00 -48.09
C ILE A 564 -7.09 -4.96 -47.74
N ASP A 565 -7.57 -4.28 -48.78
CA ASP A 565 -8.81 -3.54 -48.76
C ASP A 565 -9.98 -4.51 -48.94
N ARG A 566 -10.97 -4.41 -48.07
CA ARG A 566 -12.35 -4.82 -48.38
C ARG A 566 -13.33 -3.80 -47.82
N THR A 567 -13.51 -2.72 -48.56
CA THR A 567 -14.78 -1.98 -48.59
C THR A 567 -15.74 -2.66 -49.56
N LEU A 568 -16.96 -2.96 -49.11
CA LEU A 568 -18.13 -2.93 -49.97
C LEU A 568 -19.33 -2.38 -49.18
N ASN A 569 -19.72 -1.18 -49.59
CA ASN A 569 -20.97 -0.51 -49.25
C ASN A 569 -22.18 -1.30 -49.74
N SER A 570 -23.28 -1.23 -48.98
CA SER A 570 -24.62 -1.21 -49.57
C SER A 570 -25.48 -0.19 -48.81
N SER A 571 -25.48 1.03 -49.32
CA SER A 571 -26.57 2.00 -49.14
C SER A 571 -27.62 1.74 -50.21
N LEU A 572 -28.91 1.78 -49.86
CA LEU A 572 -29.93 2.47 -50.65
C LEU A 572 -31.12 2.84 -49.72
N PRO A 573 -31.86 3.92 -50.05
CA PRO A 573 -32.59 4.77 -49.11
C PRO A 573 -34.11 4.67 -49.26
N ILE A 574 -34.88 5.04 -48.23
CA ILE A 574 -36.24 5.58 -48.38
C ILE A 574 -36.48 6.66 -47.29
N GLN A 575 -36.91 7.84 -47.77
CA GLN A 575 -37.41 9.04 -47.09
C GLN A 575 -38.73 8.73 -46.31
N SER A 576 -39.31 9.50 -45.40
CA SER A 576 -39.33 10.92 -45.07
C SER A 576 -40.11 11.07 -43.75
N GLU A 577 -39.86 12.19 -43.06
CA GLU A 577 -40.79 12.90 -42.15
C GLU A 577 -41.21 12.19 -40.84
N ASP A 578 -40.75 12.70 -39.70
CA ASP A 578 -41.61 13.63 -38.96
C ASP A 578 -40.81 14.41 -37.90
N GLU A 579 -41.08 15.72 -37.85
CA GLU A 579 -40.63 16.62 -36.79
C GLU A 579 -41.37 16.29 -35.49
N SER A 580 -40.69 15.61 -34.57
CA SER A 580 -40.88 15.90 -33.16
C SER A 580 -39.54 15.69 -32.47
N VAL A 581 -38.90 16.80 -32.07
CA VAL A 581 -37.82 16.75 -31.09
C VAL A 581 -38.46 16.32 -29.77
N ARG A 582 -38.73 15.01 -29.64
CA ARG A 582 -38.93 14.38 -28.35
C ARG A 582 -37.60 14.59 -27.64
N HIS A 583 -37.57 15.47 -26.65
CA HIS A 583 -36.46 15.53 -25.71
C HIS A 583 -36.33 14.13 -25.11
N GLU A 584 -35.40 13.34 -25.65
CA GLU A 584 -35.06 12.06 -25.04
C GLU A 584 -34.56 12.34 -23.62
N PRO A 585 -34.99 11.55 -22.64
CA PRO A 585 -34.68 11.85 -21.27
C PRO A 585 -33.17 11.74 -21.03
N GLU A 586 -32.61 12.75 -20.37
CA GLU A 586 -31.24 12.75 -19.84
C GLU A 586 -31.15 12.06 -18.48
N TYR A 587 -32.29 11.69 -17.91
CA TYR A 587 -32.43 11.03 -16.63
C TYR A 587 -33.28 9.76 -16.76
N LEU A 588 -32.89 8.73 -16.03
CA LEU A 588 -33.62 7.48 -15.92
C LEU A 588 -34.12 7.32 -14.48
N SER A 589 -35.39 6.94 -14.33
CA SER A 589 -35.92 6.54 -13.02
C SER A 589 -35.40 5.16 -12.66
N ALA A 590 -34.70 5.04 -11.54
CA ALA A 590 -34.23 3.78 -10.99
C ALA A 590 -34.82 3.53 -9.60
N ASP A 591 -35.18 2.28 -9.33
CA ASP A 591 -35.62 1.87 -8.00
C ASP A 591 -34.40 1.58 -7.13
N VAL A 592 -34.34 2.19 -5.95
CA VAL A 592 -33.27 2.01 -4.99
C VAL A 592 -33.89 1.55 -3.68
N SER A 593 -33.35 0.46 -3.10
CA SER A 593 -33.71 0.04 -1.75
C SER A 593 -33.07 1.01 -0.76
N LEU A 594 -33.90 1.75 -0.05
CA LEU A 594 -33.52 2.77 0.91
C LEU A 594 -34.18 2.47 2.25
N ASP A 595 -33.40 2.19 3.30
CA ASP A 595 -33.94 1.89 4.64
C ASP A 595 -35.03 0.80 4.60
N GLU A 596 -34.78 -0.26 3.79
CA GLU A 596 -35.72 -1.37 3.51
C GLU A 596 -36.99 -0.99 2.70
N GLN A 597 -37.07 0.25 2.21
CA GLN A 597 -38.15 0.78 1.38
C GLN A 597 -37.69 1.12 -0.05
N LEU A 598 -38.40 0.62 -1.05
CA LEU A 598 -38.10 0.91 -2.47
C LEU A 598 -38.51 2.35 -2.82
N THR A 599 -37.52 3.19 -3.14
CA THR A 599 -37.71 4.59 -3.56
C THR A 599 -37.25 4.79 -4.99
N LYS A 600 -38.00 5.56 -5.78
CA LYS A 600 -37.61 5.98 -7.13
C LYS A 600 -36.70 7.19 -7.08
N VAL A 601 -35.52 7.08 -7.70
CA VAL A 601 -34.55 8.18 -7.84
C VAL A 601 -34.28 8.47 -9.31
N GLN A 602 -33.95 9.72 -9.63
CA GLN A 602 -33.53 10.10 -10.98
C GLN A 602 -32.01 9.96 -11.09
N VAL A 603 -31.55 9.14 -12.04
CA VAL A 603 -30.14 8.90 -12.32
C VAL A 603 -29.79 9.48 -13.68
N TRP A 604 -28.74 10.28 -13.76
CA TRP A 604 -28.31 10.92 -14.99
C TRP A 604 -27.69 9.89 -15.95
N ILE A 605 -28.12 9.91 -17.21
CA ILE A 605 -27.69 8.97 -18.26
C ILE A 605 -26.96 9.66 -19.42
N GLY A 606 -26.76 10.98 -19.34
CA GLY A 606 -26.05 11.75 -20.35
C GLY A 606 -26.94 12.26 -21.49
N PRO A 607 -26.51 13.33 -22.17
CA PRO A 607 -27.20 13.84 -23.35
C PRO A 607 -27.08 12.85 -24.53
N LYS A 608 -27.99 12.96 -25.50
CA LYS A 608 -27.98 12.12 -26.72
C LYS A 608 -26.71 12.30 -27.55
N VAL A 609 -26.21 13.53 -27.63
CA VAL A 609 -24.97 13.88 -28.31
C VAL A 609 -24.04 14.50 -27.28
N SER A 610 -22.85 13.91 -27.12
CA SER A 610 -21.82 14.41 -26.24
C SER A 610 -20.51 14.56 -27.00
N SER A 611 -19.79 15.66 -26.75
CA SER A 611 -18.41 15.84 -27.22
C SER A 611 -17.43 14.91 -26.50
N ASN A 612 -17.80 14.41 -25.31
CA ASN A 612 -17.04 13.42 -24.57
C ASN A 612 -17.49 11.99 -24.98
N PRO A 613 -16.64 11.21 -25.69
CA PRO A 613 -16.98 9.86 -26.14
C PRO A 613 -17.23 8.87 -24.98
N VAL A 614 -16.73 9.16 -23.78
CA VAL A 614 -17.00 8.35 -22.58
C VAL A 614 -18.47 8.51 -22.17
N VAL A 615 -19.02 9.73 -22.23
CA VAL A 615 -20.42 9.99 -21.88
C VAL A 615 -21.37 9.30 -22.86
N GLY A 616 -21.04 9.31 -24.15
CA GLY A 616 -21.81 8.57 -25.16
C GLY A 616 -21.80 7.05 -24.91
N GLU A 617 -20.62 6.50 -24.59
CA GLU A 617 -20.47 5.09 -24.27
C GLU A 617 -21.17 4.70 -22.95
N TYR A 618 -21.11 5.57 -21.94
CA TYR A 618 -21.86 5.43 -20.69
C TYR A 618 -23.37 5.35 -20.97
N ARG A 619 -23.92 6.29 -21.75
CA ARG A 619 -25.34 6.28 -22.15
C ARG A 619 -25.71 4.96 -22.84
N ARG A 620 -24.86 4.49 -23.76
CA ARG A 620 -25.02 3.22 -24.47
C ARG A 620 -25.07 2.02 -23.51
N LEU A 621 -24.14 1.93 -22.57
CA LEU A 621 -24.08 0.85 -21.58
C LEU A 621 -25.32 0.82 -20.66
N VAL A 622 -25.83 1.99 -20.27
CA VAL A 622 -27.01 2.10 -19.39
C VAL A 622 -28.31 1.75 -20.11
N LEU A 623 -28.45 2.17 -21.38
CA LEU A 623 -29.68 2.00 -22.16
C LEU A 623 -29.74 0.63 -22.84
N GLU A 624 -28.68 0.21 -23.54
CA GLU A 624 -28.66 -1.00 -24.37
C GLU A 624 -28.23 -2.25 -23.58
N HIS A 625 -27.22 -2.11 -22.71
CA HIS A 625 -26.67 -3.24 -21.94
C HIS A 625 -27.25 -3.36 -20.54
N HIS A 626 -28.11 -2.42 -20.14
CA HIS A 626 -28.77 -2.35 -18.84
C HIS A 626 -27.80 -2.41 -17.64
N ILE A 627 -26.59 -1.83 -17.77
CA ILE A 627 -25.63 -1.72 -16.67
C ILE A 627 -26.07 -0.58 -15.74
N ARG A 628 -26.67 -0.92 -14.60
CA ARG A 628 -27.36 0.05 -13.71
C ARG A 628 -26.99 -0.11 -12.24
N ASP A 629 -25.83 -0.69 -11.97
CA ASP A 629 -25.35 -0.99 -10.62
C ASP A 629 -24.61 0.19 -9.96
N HIS A 630 -24.49 0.14 -8.63
CA HIS A 630 -23.75 1.11 -7.80
C HIS A 630 -24.21 2.56 -8.01
N ILE A 631 -25.50 2.84 -7.78
CA ILE A 631 -26.06 4.19 -7.88
C ILE A 631 -25.55 5.07 -6.73
N GLY A 632 -24.93 6.19 -7.06
CA GLY A 632 -24.55 7.20 -6.08
C GLY A 632 -24.23 8.56 -6.70
N PRO A 633 -23.88 9.56 -5.88
CA PRO A 633 -23.61 10.92 -6.33
C PRO A 633 -22.38 10.98 -7.25
N ALA A 634 -22.44 11.89 -8.22
CA ALA A 634 -21.32 12.24 -9.07
C ALA A 634 -20.11 12.67 -8.23
N THR A 635 -18.96 12.07 -8.52
CA THR A 635 -17.70 12.44 -7.86
C THR A 635 -17.17 13.78 -8.39
N PRO A 636 -16.19 14.42 -7.71
CA PRO A 636 -15.54 15.62 -8.23
C PRO A 636 -14.94 15.42 -9.63
N GLU A 637 -14.29 14.28 -9.88
CA GLU A 637 -13.69 13.97 -11.18
C GLU A 637 -14.76 13.77 -12.26
N GLN A 638 -15.87 13.13 -11.92
CA GLN A 638 -17.02 12.98 -12.82
C GLN A 638 -17.67 14.33 -13.15
N THR A 639 -17.75 15.22 -12.17
CA THR A 639 -18.25 16.59 -12.37
C THR A 639 -17.34 17.35 -13.34
N LEU A 640 -16.01 17.23 -13.19
CA LEU A 640 -15.03 17.79 -14.13
C LEU A 640 -15.14 17.18 -15.54
N ALA A 641 -15.56 15.92 -15.64
CA ALA A 641 -15.81 15.24 -16.91
C ALA A 641 -17.11 15.68 -17.63
N GLY A 642 -17.90 16.57 -17.01
CA GLY A 642 -19.13 17.14 -17.57
C GLY A 642 -20.42 16.57 -17.01
N ILE A 643 -20.39 15.76 -15.95
CA ILE A 643 -21.60 15.31 -15.26
C ILE A 643 -22.18 16.49 -14.44
N PRO A 644 -23.50 16.72 -14.45
CA PRO A 644 -24.10 17.78 -13.64
C PRO A 644 -23.79 17.61 -12.14
N PRO A 645 -23.41 18.69 -11.44
CA PRO A 645 -23.18 18.62 -10.00
C PRO A 645 -24.43 18.11 -9.28
N SER A 646 -24.25 17.24 -8.27
CA SER A 646 -25.34 16.61 -7.49
C SER A 646 -26.18 15.55 -8.23
N ALA A 647 -25.88 15.25 -9.49
CA ALA A 647 -26.53 14.14 -10.19
C ALA A 647 -26.14 12.79 -9.60
N LEU A 648 -27.04 11.80 -9.71
CA LEU A 648 -26.71 10.40 -9.44
C LEU A 648 -26.21 9.73 -10.72
N VAL A 649 -25.28 8.78 -10.59
CA VAL A 649 -24.62 8.10 -11.70
C VAL A 649 -24.57 6.60 -11.44
N PHE A 650 -24.64 5.80 -12.50
CA PHE A 650 -24.34 4.36 -12.44
C PHE A 650 -22.82 4.15 -12.51
N HIS A 651 -22.16 4.02 -11.36
CA HIS A 651 -20.69 4.03 -11.31
C HIS A 651 -20.05 2.85 -12.04
N THR A 652 -20.70 1.69 -12.09
CA THR A 652 -20.22 0.55 -12.88
C THR A 652 -20.17 0.86 -14.37
N ALA A 653 -21.27 1.41 -14.92
CA ALA A 653 -21.32 1.78 -16.34
C ALA A 653 -20.31 2.89 -16.66
N TRP A 654 -20.09 3.85 -15.77
CA TRP A 654 -19.11 4.92 -15.95
C TRP A 654 -17.68 4.38 -16.06
N CYS A 655 -17.26 3.50 -15.13
CA CYS A 655 -15.96 2.83 -15.22
C CYS A 655 -15.83 1.98 -16.49
N MET A 656 -16.90 1.28 -16.86
CA MET A 656 -16.93 0.44 -18.07
C MET A 656 -16.77 1.24 -19.36
N ALA A 657 -17.23 2.49 -19.39
CA ALA A 657 -17.15 3.37 -20.56
C ALA A 657 -15.71 3.76 -20.94
N ILE A 658 -14.73 3.52 -20.06
CA ILE A 658 -13.30 3.68 -20.39
C ILE A 658 -12.88 2.68 -21.46
N MET A 659 -13.38 1.44 -21.43
CA MET A 659 -13.05 0.42 -22.42
C MET A 659 -13.60 0.82 -23.79
N PRO A 660 -12.77 0.87 -24.86
CA PRO A 660 -13.28 1.08 -26.20
C PRO A 660 -14.11 -0.13 -26.70
N PRO A 661 -15.12 0.09 -27.56
CA PRO A 661 -15.93 -1.00 -28.11
C PRO A 661 -15.13 -1.88 -29.08
N THR A 662 -14.12 -1.32 -29.75
CA THR A 662 -13.24 -2.00 -30.69
C THR A 662 -11.78 -1.82 -30.26
N ILE A 663 -11.01 -2.90 -30.33
CA ILE A 663 -9.58 -2.90 -30.02
C ILE A 663 -8.83 -3.26 -31.30
N GLU A 664 -8.03 -2.33 -31.80
CA GLU A 664 -7.18 -2.53 -32.97
C GLU A 664 -5.81 -3.07 -32.53
N THR A 665 -5.25 -3.98 -33.33
CA THR A 665 -3.93 -4.54 -33.07
C THR A 665 -2.84 -3.56 -33.52
N PRO A 666 -1.87 -3.23 -32.66
CA PRO A 666 -0.79 -2.29 -33.02
C PRO A 666 0.15 -2.86 -34.07
N THR A 667 0.81 -1.99 -34.84
CA THR A 667 1.81 -2.40 -35.83
C THR A 667 3.13 -2.79 -35.15
N ARG A 668 3.93 -3.63 -35.81
CA ARG A 668 5.23 -4.05 -35.27
C ARG A 668 6.18 -2.85 -35.03
N THR A 669 6.16 -1.87 -35.93
CA THR A 669 6.95 -0.64 -35.82
C THR A 669 6.57 0.18 -34.58
N ASP A 670 5.28 0.20 -34.23
CA ASP A 670 4.81 0.91 -33.04
C ASP A 670 5.33 0.27 -31.75
N LEU A 671 5.36 -1.07 -31.72
CA LEU A 671 5.85 -1.83 -30.58
C LEU A 671 7.37 -1.71 -30.40
N GLU A 672 8.13 -1.74 -31.50
CA GLU A 672 9.59 -1.57 -31.48
C GLU A 672 10.04 -0.16 -31.05
N ALA A 673 9.17 0.85 -31.20
CA ALA A 673 9.44 2.22 -30.78
C ALA A 673 9.26 2.46 -29.27
N MET A 674 8.72 1.48 -28.52
CA MET A 674 8.46 1.62 -27.08
C MET A 674 9.77 1.68 -26.26
N LYS A 675 9.81 2.63 -25.33
CA LYS A 675 11.00 2.92 -24.52
C LYS A 675 10.96 2.19 -23.18
N ASP A 676 12.14 1.91 -22.61
CA ASP A 676 12.24 1.42 -21.24
C ASP A 676 12.01 2.58 -20.25
N VAL A 677 10.96 2.43 -19.45
CA VAL A 677 10.51 3.40 -18.46
C VAL A 677 11.57 3.62 -17.38
N LEU A 678 12.23 2.55 -16.94
CA LEU A 678 13.25 2.62 -15.90
C LEU A 678 14.49 3.38 -16.38
N VAL A 679 14.89 3.17 -17.63
CA VAL A 679 16.03 3.88 -18.25
C VAL A 679 15.74 5.38 -18.33
N GLU A 680 14.56 5.78 -18.81
CA GLU A 680 14.19 7.20 -18.92
C GLU A 680 14.05 7.88 -17.56
N LEU A 681 13.50 7.20 -16.55
CA LEU A 681 13.44 7.73 -15.18
C LEU A 681 14.83 7.86 -14.54
N LYS A 682 15.72 6.88 -14.76
CA LYS A 682 17.12 6.96 -14.32
C LYS A 682 17.82 8.16 -14.96
N ARG A 683 17.66 8.37 -16.27
CA ARG A 683 18.21 9.53 -16.98
C ARG A 683 17.71 10.84 -16.38
N PHE A 684 16.40 11.02 -16.24
CA PHE A 684 15.81 12.21 -15.62
C PHE A 684 16.34 12.45 -14.20
N ARG A 685 16.48 11.39 -13.39
CA ARG A 685 16.97 11.47 -12.02
C ARG A 685 18.44 11.89 -11.96
N LEU A 686 19.29 11.35 -12.84
CA LEU A 686 20.70 11.70 -12.93
C LEU A 686 20.90 13.17 -13.37
N ASP A 687 20.15 13.62 -14.37
CA ASP A 687 20.22 15.01 -14.85
C ASP A 687 19.84 16.01 -13.75
N GLY A 688 18.76 15.72 -13.00
CA GLY A 688 18.38 16.53 -11.85
C GLY A 688 19.44 16.51 -10.74
N ARG A 689 20.07 15.35 -10.49
CA ARG A 689 21.12 15.22 -9.48
C ARG A 689 22.36 16.04 -9.85
N ALA A 690 22.76 16.02 -11.11
CA ALA A 690 23.90 16.79 -11.60
C ALA A 690 23.70 18.30 -11.35
N LYS A 691 22.52 18.83 -11.71
CA LYS A 691 22.15 20.22 -11.44
C LYS A 691 22.14 20.57 -9.96
N TYR A 692 21.64 19.67 -9.12
CA TYR A 692 21.68 19.85 -7.67
C TYR A 692 23.12 19.92 -7.12
N LEU A 693 24.01 19.04 -7.59
CA LEU A 693 25.42 19.01 -7.18
C LEU A 693 26.21 20.23 -7.69
N GLU A 694 25.87 20.77 -8.87
CA GLU A 694 26.40 22.04 -9.38
C GLU A 694 26.04 23.19 -8.43
N LEU A 695 24.75 23.35 -8.10
CA LEU A 695 24.30 24.36 -7.14
C LEU A 695 24.90 24.17 -5.75
N GLN A 696 25.08 22.91 -5.31
CA GLN A 696 25.70 22.64 -4.01
C GLN A 696 27.14 23.14 -3.94
N ARG A 697 27.90 23.03 -5.04
CA ARG A 697 29.25 23.60 -5.14
C ARG A 697 29.22 25.12 -5.08
N GLU A 698 28.27 25.76 -5.76
CA GLU A 698 28.09 27.22 -5.71
C GLU A 698 27.71 27.74 -4.32
N TYR A 699 26.92 26.97 -3.55
CA TYR A 699 26.45 27.35 -2.21
C TYR A 699 27.51 27.18 -1.11
N GLY A 700 28.69 26.62 -1.42
CA GLY A 700 29.85 26.63 -0.53
C GLY A 700 29.59 26.04 0.87
N GLY A 701 28.80 24.97 0.96
CA GLY A 701 28.44 24.30 2.23
C GLY A 701 27.12 24.75 2.87
N ARG A 702 26.44 25.75 2.31
CA ARG A 702 25.05 26.10 2.70
C ARG A 702 24.06 25.09 2.12
N ARG A 703 22.93 24.90 2.79
CA ARG A 703 21.85 24.02 2.30
C ARG A 703 21.24 24.63 1.03
N VAL A 704 21.34 23.92 -0.09
CA VAL A 704 20.64 24.28 -1.33
C VAL A 704 19.14 24.14 -1.07
N PRO A 705 18.34 25.19 -1.32
CA PRO A 705 16.90 25.08 -1.11
C PRO A 705 16.30 24.13 -2.18
N PRO A 706 15.30 23.31 -1.81
CA PRO A 706 14.74 22.31 -2.72
C PRO A 706 14.01 22.94 -3.92
N GLY A 707 13.69 22.13 -4.94
CA GLY A 707 12.91 22.57 -6.10
C GLY A 707 13.72 23.29 -7.19
N SER A 708 13.13 24.30 -7.82
CA SER A 708 13.78 25.08 -8.88
C SER A 708 15.02 25.82 -8.35
N PRO A 709 16.15 25.88 -9.08
CA PRO A 709 16.32 25.56 -10.51
C PRO A 709 16.75 24.12 -10.84
N HIS A 710 17.08 23.28 -9.85
CA HIS A 710 17.53 21.90 -10.12
C HIS A 710 16.37 20.92 -10.36
N GLY A 711 15.21 21.13 -9.74
CA GLY A 711 14.02 20.27 -9.88
C GLY A 711 14.20 18.84 -9.33
N PHE A 712 15.30 18.60 -8.62
CA PHE A 712 15.61 17.31 -7.98
C PHE A 712 14.94 17.22 -6.61
N TRP A 713 14.00 16.29 -6.47
CA TRP A 713 13.36 15.97 -5.20
C TRP A 713 14.32 15.26 -4.24
N LEU A 714 14.44 15.71 -2.99
CA LEU A 714 15.42 15.18 -2.03
C LEU A 714 14.91 14.00 -1.20
N GLY A 715 13.63 13.63 -1.34
CA GLY A 715 13.05 12.47 -0.68
C GLY A 715 13.66 11.14 -1.12
N ARG A 716 13.28 10.07 -0.40
CA ARG A 716 13.71 8.70 -0.66
C ARG A 716 12.93 8.16 -1.86
N LEU A 717 13.63 7.92 -2.97
CA LEU A 717 13.11 7.22 -4.14
C LEU A 717 13.64 5.78 -4.14
N GLU A 718 12.75 4.81 -4.03
CA GLU A 718 13.06 3.39 -4.14
C GLU A 718 12.50 2.82 -5.43
N VAL A 719 13.24 1.90 -6.01
CA VAL A 719 12.81 1.15 -7.19
C VAL A 719 12.97 -0.32 -6.87
N SER A 720 11.91 -1.09 -7.10
CA SER A 720 11.97 -2.56 -7.09
C SER A 720 11.46 -3.08 -8.43
N THR A 721 12.22 -3.97 -9.04
CA THR A 721 11.74 -4.82 -10.13
C THR A 721 11.25 -6.11 -9.49
N LEU A 722 10.01 -6.51 -9.75
CA LEU A 722 9.56 -7.84 -9.35
C LEU A 722 10.43 -8.85 -10.10
N GLU A 723 11.27 -9.58 -9.37
CA GLU A 723 11.75 -10.87 -9.87
C GLU A 723 10.51 -11.70 -10.18
N ALA A 724 10.50 -12.37 -11.34
CA ALA A 724 9.43 -13.28 -11.68
C ALA A 724 9.34 -14.34 -10.58
N MET A 725 8.45 -14.14 -9.60
CA MET A 725 8.05 -15.17 -8.66
C MET A 725 7.71 -16.38 -9.52
N PRO A 726 8.33 -17.56 -9.30
CA PRO A 726 8.07 -18.71 -10.12
C PRO A 726 6.57 -18.96 -10.06
N GLN A 727 5.90 -18.64 -11.16
CA GLN A 727 4.50 -18.97 -11.35
C GLN A 727 4.43 -20.44 -11.00
N SER A 728 3.65 -20.75 -9.95
CA SER A 728 3.30 -22.11 -9.58
C SER A 728 2.82 -22.79 -10.85
N ARG A 729 3.72 -23.55 -11.50
CA ARG A 729 3.38 -24.31 -12.69
C ARG A 729 2.19 -25.18 -12.30
N PRO A 730 1.10 -25.19 -13.07
CA PRO A 730 0.06 -26.16 -12.84
C PRO A 730 0.73 -27.54 -12.89
N LEU A 731 0.60 -28.31 -11.81
CA LEU A 731 0.99 -29.71 -11.74
C LEU A 731 0.14 -30.48 -12.77
N GLN A 732 0.57 -30.43 -14.03
CA GLN A 732 0.11 -31.34 -15.06
C GLN A 732 0.80 -32.68 -14.79
N TYR A 733 0.02 -33.56 -14.16
CA TYR A 733 -0.07 -34.99 -14.45
C TYR A 733 0.98 -35.53 -15.42
N TRP A 734 1.94 -36.31 -14.91
CA TRP A 734 2.46 -37.49 -15.60
C TRP A 734 2.63 -38.63 -14.58
N ARG A 735 2.39 -39.84 -15.07
CA ARG A 735 2.13 -41.12 -14.38
C ARG A 735 3.11 -41.52 -13.29
#